data_AF-A0AAD9G4Z8-F1
#
_entry.id   AF-A0AAD9G4Z8-F1
#
_cell.length_a   1.000
_cell.length_b   1.000
_cell.length_c   1.000
_cell.angle_alpha   90.00
_cell.angle_beta   90.00
_cell.angle_gamma   90.00
#
_symmetry.space_group_name_H-M   'P 1'
#
loop_
_entity.id
_entity.type
_entity.pdbx_description
1 polymer ?
#
loop_
_entity_poly.entity_id
_entity_poly.type
_entity_poly.pdbx_seq_one_letter_code
_entity_poly.pdbx_strand_id
1 'polypeptide(L)'
;MLAITSFPRRFPTASKRPLRLPTQLARALSSATSDASSSTVASAVTVNSTHRFSLPSSQLPTSLSPVGSRSVHSKAPSSQSSTFATSAAVQDDEQQLTHQDVYDDSFLFGERADDWFTTARNPRTDPTFPGVDRATGRLNAIKMPNLSSCTRQEMLDYFDNSWAMTDALFATLQGERAFMTAPPHQLRHPLIFYYGHPTSFFVNKFLVSGLIQEPVNPYFEHVFEVGVDEMRWDDMNKNEMQWPHVADVLDYRRQVYQLIRSVIETHPDLEPNHEQITEGSPLWALQMGLEHERIHHETSSMLMLEHPVEFFQSTSLLPDYHESLKYDNSEVALRPIAGVDYPVNEFVDIPAATVDIGKHRDFPSFGWDNEYGHRQVNVPACRANKFLVSNGEYAEFVRDGGYLVPSYWSKLGWEWRCFRNTKWPAFWVQDGPSGSQRFKLRVMFDVVPMQWNWPAQVNLHEAEAFCKWKQAKQTDNKVVYHLTTEAVHQLMRDDKDRSADASSDDILTLPEGINMANATGKNVNWSYMSFSPVDALPPTVQGFHDVFGNAWEWCEDKFSALPGFRVHPYYDDFSEPCFDGEHNVIMGGSFASGGDNGASKFARYHFRPHFFQHAGFRVVEQKMDDEGAITLATTDVNAPPPYVNGNPFRSTERVVVSGAGLESTDATAGTSCQGLFEDLRRKSEQALEAFVESSTSVVAGKPLVAREGTVAAAKLRRQMKCGEVLVVVPSDEATPAVLEEKFELLATAEVPVFTQVSATEARVTAETVTAWKKLRD
;
A
#
# COMPACT_ATOMS: atom_id res chain seq x y z
N MET A 1 35.89 -16.10 7.63
CA MET A 1 36.84 -15.07 8.13
C MET A 1 36.80 -13.91 7.16
N LEU A 2 36.73 -12.68 7.69
CA LEU A 2 36.64 -11.37 7.01
C LEU A 2 35.29 -11.09 6.33
N ALA A 3 34.71 -9.89 6.38
CA ALA A 3 34.94 -8.71 7.22
C ALA A 3 33.71 -7.80 7.05
N ILE A 4 33.30 -7.19 8.16
CA ILE A 4 32.31 -6.11 8.24
C ILE A 4 32.84 -4.93 7.41
N THR A 5 32.19 -4.61 6.29
CA THR A 5 32.46 -3.36 5.55
C THR A 5 31.34 -2.37 5.82
N SER A 6 31.53 -1.58 6.88
CA SER A 6 30.90 -0.28 7.06
C SER A 6 31.46 0.70 6.02
N PHE A 7 30.62 1.29 5.16
CA PHE A 7 31.01 2.43 4.34
C PHE A 7 30.36 3.75 4.83
N PRO A 8 31.04 4.90 4.65
CA PRO A 8 30.81 6.12 5.39
C PRO A 8 29.85 7.09 4.68
N ARG A 9 29.03 7.79 5.47
CA ARG A 9 28.15 8.89 5.05
C ARG A 9 28.97 10.16 4.77
N ARG A 10 28.87 10.74 3.57
CA ARG A 10 29.15 12.17 3.29
C ARG A 10 28.23 12.68 2.18
N PHE A 11 27.59 13.82 2.44
CA PHE A 11 26.73 14.58 1.53
C PHE A 11 27.54 15.57 0.66
N PRO A 12 27.11 15.85 -0.58
CA PRO A 12 27.31 17.15 -1.23
C PRO A 12 26.03 18.02 -1.14
N THR A 13 26.21 19.29 -0.77
CA THR A 13 25.16 20.32 -0.73
C THR A 13 24.97 20.97 -2.10
N ALA A 14 23.72 21.12 -2.57
CA ALA A 14 23.37 21.94 -3.74
C ALA A 14 22.41 23.08 -3.34
N SER A 15 22.90 24.32 -3.41
CA SER A 15 22.10 25.55 -3.19
C SER A 15 21.16 25.82 -4.37
N LYS A 16 19.93 26.29 -4.11
CA LYS A 16 19.13 26.99 -5.13
C LYS A 16 18.53 28.29 -4.58
N ARG A 17 18.86 29.38 -5.27
CA ARG A 17 18.36 30.76 -5.09
C ARG A 17 16.84 30.86 -5.30
N PRO A 18 16.14 31.77 -4.60
CA PRO A 18 14.73 32.06 -4.88
C PRO A 18 14.56 32.99 -6.10
N LEU A 19 13.68 32.59 -7.03
CA LEU A 19 13.19 33.41 -8.14
C LEU A 19 12.17 34.45 -7.63
N ARG A 20 12.36 35.72 -8.01
CA ARG A 20 11.42 36.82 -7.78
C ARG A 20 10.20 36.70 -8.70
N LEU A 21 9.00 36.88 -8.15
CA LEU A 21 7.76 37.12 -8.90
C LEU A 21 7.75 38.53 -9.54
N PRO A 22 7.38 38.68 -10.82
CA PRO A 22 7.17 39.99 -11.43
C PRO A 22 5.86 40.65 -10.97
N THR A 23 5.96 41.89 -10.52
CA THR A 23 4.86 42.82 -10.28
C THR A 23 4.15 43.19 -11.59
N GLN A 24 3.00 42.57 -11.87
CA GLN A 24 1.92 43.14 -12.69
C GLN A 24 0.66 42.27 -12.60
N LEU A 25 -0.22 42.56 -11.63
CA LEU A 25 -1.69 42.36 -11.66
C LEU A 25 -2.28 42.72 -10.29
N ALA A 26 -2.08 43.97 -9.89
CA ALA A 26 -2.78 44.59 -8.76
C ALA A 26 -3.45 45.87 -9.28
N ARG A 27 -4.61 45.71 -9.93
CA ARG A 27 -5.58 46.78 -10.19
C ARG A 27 -6.83 46.21 -10.88
N ALA A 28 -7.81 45.79 -10.08
CA ALA A 28 -9.24 45.84 -10.43
C ALA A 28 -10.10 45.28 -9.27
N LEU A 29 -10.02 45.89 -8.09
CA LEU A 29 -11.05 45.73 -7.06
C LEU A 29 -11.28 47.10 -6.39
N SER A 30 -12.09 47.91 -7.05
CA SER A 30 -12.76 49.05 -6.44
C SER A 30 -14.00 49.39 -7.26
N SER A 31 -15.15 49.51 -6.58
CA SER A 31 -16.51 49.75 -7.09
C SER A 31 -17.20 48.49 -7.62
N ALA A 32 -18.43 48.12 -7.25
CA ALA A 32 -19.50 48.88 -6.61
C ALA A 32 -20.43 47.94 -5.82
N THR A 33 -21.07 48.52 -4.80
CA THR A 33 -22.16 47.97 -4.00
C THR A 33 -23.52 48.14 -4.69
N SER A 34 -24.51 47.43 -4.10
CA SER A 34 -25.95 47.71 -3.94
C SER A 34 -26.98 47.25 -4.99
N ASP A 35 -27.90 46.43 -4.46
CA ASP A 35 -29.37 46.51 -4.53
C ASP A 35 -30.22 45.61 -5.45
N ALA A 36 -31.02 44.79 -4.75
CA ALA A 36 -32.50 44.69 -4.80
C ALA A 36 -33.25 43.90 -5.91
N SER A 37 -34.02 42.93 -5.39
CA SER A 37 -35.47 42.68 -5.61
C SER A 37 -36.00 41.86 -6.81
N SER A 38 -36.80 40.85 -6.40
CA SER A 38 -38.14 40.44 -6.88
C SER A 38 -38.38 39.75 -8.24
N SER A 39 -38.86 38.50 -8.11
CA SER A 39 -40.19 38.00 -8.53
C SER A 39 -40.48 37.54 -9.97
N THR A 40 -40.87 36.26 -10.06
CA THR A 40 -42.08 35.67 -10.69
C THR A 40 -42.26 35.46 -12.21
N VAL A 41 -42.68 34.20 -12.51
CA VAL A 41 -43.76 33.73 -13.44
C VAL A 41 -43.40 33.26 -14.87
N ALA A 42 -43.43 31.93 -15.00
CA ALA A 42 -44.17 31.06 -15.94
C ALA A 42 -44.43 31.45 -17.42
N SER A 43 -44.16 30.52 -18.35
CA SER A 43 -45.16 29.58 -18.92
C SER A 43 -44.75 28.99 -20.28
N ALA A 44 -44.99 27.68 -20.41
CA ALA A 44 -45.47 26.90 -21.57
C ALA A 44 -44.80 27.04 -22.95
N VAL A 45 -44.49 25.90 -23.58
CA VAL A 45 -45.18 25.42 -24.80
C VAL A 45 -44.93 23.90 -24.97
N THR A 46 -46.03 23.17 -25.06
CA THR A 46 -46.23 21.77 -25.49
C THR A 46 -45.90 21.58 -26.96
N VAL A 47 -45.43 20.40 -27.41
CA VAL A 47 -45.98 19.63 -28.56
C VAL A 47 -45.43 18.18 -28.53
N ASN A 48 -46.37 17.22 -28.55
CA ASN A 48 -46.20 15.79 -28.81
C ASN A 48 -45.83 15.51 -30.28
N SER A 49 -45.08 14.44 -30.56
CA SER A 49 -45.62 13.21 -31.21
C SER A 49 -44.51 12.30 -31.78
N THR A 50 -44.41 11.10 -31.21
CA THR A 50 -44.40 9.77 -31.84
C THR A 50 -44.05 9.63 -33.34
N HIS A 51 -43.11 8.73 -33.69
CA HIS A 51 -43.39 7.46 -34.39
C HIS A 51 -42.13 6.57 -34.64
N ARG A 52 -42.14 5.37 -34.03
CA ARG A 52 -41.86 4.00 -34.55
C ARG A 52 -41.65 3.87 -36.09
N PHE A 53 -40.94 2.92 -36.72
CA PHE A 53 -40.47 1.54 -36.43
C PHE A 53 -39.62 1.03 -37.65
N SER A 54 -38.82 -0.04 -37.45
CA SER A 54 -38.57 -1.18 -38.37
C SER A 54 -37.23 -1.33 -39.15
N LEU A 55 -36.59 -2.49 -38.89
CA LEU A 55 -35.63 -3.33 -39.65
C LEU A 55 -36.19 -3.77 -41.06
N PRO A 56 -35.45 -4.41 -42.02
CA PRO A 56 -34.49 -5.53 -41.83
C PRO A 56 -33.35 -5.73 -42.89
N SER A 57 -32.67 -6.90 -42.77
CA SER A 57 -31.46 -7.47 -43.42
C SER A 57 -31.28 -7.41 -44.95
N SER A 58 -30.04 -7.53 -45.45
CA SER A 58 -29.49 -8.77 -46.08
C SER A 58 -28.26 -8.54 -47.02
N GLN A 59 -27.44 -9.60 -47.13
CA GLN A 59 -26.58 -10.04 -48.26
C GLN A 59 -25.14 -9.52 -48.51
N LEU A 60 -24.24 -10.51 -48.64
CA LEU A 60 -22.88 -10.55 -49.18
C LEU A 60 -22.81 -10.20 -50.69
N PRO A 61 -21.62 -9.90 -51.24
CA PRO A 61 -20.89 -10.93 -51.98
C PRO A 61 -19.34 -10.89 -51.88
N THR A 62 -18.76 -11.96 -52.43
CA THR A 62 -17.39 -12.46 -52.51
C THR A 62 -16.37 -11.70 -53.39
N SER A 63 -15.08 -11.86 -53.05
CA SER A 63 -13.96 -12.35 -53.90
C SER A 63 -12.71 -11.46 -54.07
N LEU A 64 -11.57 -12.18 -54.15
CA LEU A 64 -10.27 -11.91 -54.80
C LEU A 64 -9.09 -11.46 -53.92
N SER A 65 -8.18 -12.41 -53.70
CA SER A 65 -6.74 -12.22 -53.48
C SER A 65 -6.04 -11.72 -54.77
N PRO A 66 -4.81 -11.19 -54.69
CA PRO A 66 -3.68 -12.08 -54.98
C PRO A 66 -2.41 -11.87 -54.15
N VAL A 67 -1.69 -12.99 -54.07
CA VAL A 67 -0.28 -13.28 -53.81
C VAL A 67 0.73 -12.19 -54.16
N GLY A 68 1.70 -11.98 -53.26
CA GLY A 68 3.02 -11.39 -53.54
C GLY A 68 4.09 -12.01 -52.65
N SER A 69 4.97 -12.80 -53.25
CA SER A 69 6.11 -13.51 -52.63
C SER A 69 7.41 -12.70 -52.73
N ARG A 70 8.32 -12.86 -51.75
CA ARG A 70 9.81 -12.89 -51.85
C ARG A 70 10.41 -12.68 -50.44
N SER A 71 11.04 -13.69 -49.83
CA SER A 71 12.41 -14.19 -50.06
C SER A 71 13.48 -13.49 -49.19
N VAL A 72 13.80 -14.18 -48.09
CA VAL A 72 15.08 -14.34 -47.37
C VAL A 72 16.33 -13.75 -48.05
N HIS A 73 17.11 -12.97 -47.28
CA HIS A 73 18.58 -13.01 -47.36
C HIS A 73 19.23 -12.81 -45.99
N SER A 74 20.05 -13.80 -45.64
CA SER A 74 21.02 -13.84 -44.56
C SER A 74 22.22 -12.92 -44.82
N LYS A 75 22.82 -12.40 -43.76
CA LYS A 75 24.27 -12.08 -43.67
C LYS A 75 24.68 -11.71 -42.24
N ALA A 76 25.37 -12.63 -41.58
CA ALA A 76 26.53 -12.35 -40.73
C ALA A 76 27.79 -12.56 -41.60
N PRO A 77 29.06 -12.28 -41.18
CA PRO A 77 29.55 -11.96 -39.83
C PRO A 77 30.62 -10.83 -39.77
N SER A 78 31.04 -10.40 -38.59
CA SER A 78 32.49 -10.27 -38.26
C SER A 78 32.74 -9.96 -36.79
N SER A 79 33.74 -10.68 -36.26
CA SER A 79 34.38 -10.56 -34.96
C SER A 79 35.39 -9.42 -34.93
N GLN A 80 35.39 -8.59 -33.88
CA GLN A 80 36.61 -7.95 -33.37
C GLN A 80 36.57 -7.79 -31.84
N SER A 81 37.61 -8.33 -31.21
CA SER A 81 38.02 -8.08 -29.83
C SER A 81 38.59 -6.67 -29.67
N SER A 82 38.39 -6.02 -28.51
CA SER A 82 39.39 -5.09 -27.94
C SER A 82 38.98 -4.54 -26.57
N THR A 83 39.61 -5.10 -25.53
CA THR A 83 40.21 -4.44 -24.35
C THR A 83 39.60 -3.15 -23.79
N PHE A 84 39.11 -3.26 -22.55
CA PHE A 84 38.92 -2.15 -21.61
C PHE A 84 40.26 -1.63 -21.12
N ALA A 85 40.50 -0.33 -21.30
CA ALA A 85 41.49 0.44 -20.56
C ALA A 85 40.83 1.72 -20.06
N THR A 86 40.90 1.89 -18.75
CA THR A 86 40.54 3.08 -17.96
C THR A 86 41.43 4.27 -18.32
N SER A 87 40.84 5.43 -18.62
CA SER A 87 41.46 6.72 -18.28
C SER A 87 40.42 7.83 -18.20
N ALA A 88 40.28 8.37 -16.99
CA ALA A 88 39.65 9.65 -16.72
C ALA A 88 40.51 10.78 -17.32
N ALA A 89 39.89 11.67 -18.08
CA ALA A 89 40.33 13.04 -18.27
C ALA A 89 39.12 13.88 -18.70
N VAL A 90 38.62 14.69 -17.76
CA VAL A 90 37.63 15.74 -18.03
C VAL A 90 38.36 16.86 -18.77
N GLN A 91 37.94 17.14 -20.00
CA GLN A 91 38.15 18.43 -20.63
C GLN A 91 36.79 19.01 -20.96
N ASP A 92 36.55 20.18 -20.38
CA ASP A 92 35.43 21.07 -20.64
C ASP A 92 35.32 21.35 -22.14
N ASP A 93 34.19 20.99 -22.73
CA ASP A 93 33.67 21.67 -23.91
C ASP A 93 32.16 21.82 -23.76
N GLU A 94 31.75 23.09 -23.61
CA GLU A 94 30.37 23.58 -23.66
C GLU A 94 29.76 23.33 -25.06
N GLN A 95 29.41 22.09 -25.34
CA GLN A 95 28.39 21.75 -26.33
C GLN A 95 27.34 20.90 -25.63
N GLN A 96 26.39 21.59 -24.99
CA GLN A 96 25.09 21.01 -24.66
C GLN A 96 24.44 20.49 -25.94
N LEU A 97 24.72 19.22 -26.24
CA LEU A 97 23.90 18.39 -27.09
C LEU A 97 22.56 18.23 -26.37
N THR A 98 21.60 19.08 -26.71
CA THR A 98 20.18 18.77 -26.61
C THR A 98 19.86 17.63 -27.58
N HIS A 99 20.36 16.44 -27.31
CA HIS A 99 19.71 15.20 -27.75
C HIS A 99 18.74 14.83 -26.63
N GLN A 100 17.62 15.54 -26.56
CA GLN A 100 16.40 14.90 -26.09
C GLN A 100 16.05 13.92 -27.20
N ASP A 101 16.43 12.66 -27.05
CA ASP A 101 15.77 11.60 -27.80
C ASP A 101 14.30 11.71 -27.41
N VAL A 102 13.49 12.28 -28.31
CA VAL A 102 12.05 12.41 -28.12
C VAL A 102 11.50 11.00 -28.25
N TYR A 103 11.42 10.28 -27.13
CA TYR A 103 10.66 9.04 -27.08
C TYR A 103 9.23 9.33 -27.54
N ASP A 104 8.77 8.59 -28.54
CA ASP A 104 7.39 8.67 -29.00
C ASP A 104 6.51 7.90 -28.01
N ASP A 105 5.97 8.59 -27.02
CA ASP A 105 5.08 8.02 -26.01
C ASP A 105 3.62 7.91 -26.48
N SER A 106 3.34 8.09 -27.78
CA SER A 106 1.97 7.97 -28.29
C SER A 106 1.37 6.58 -28.07
N PHE A 107 2.20 5.53 -27.97
CA PHE A 107 1.77 4.16 -27.65
C PHE A 107 1.25 3.99 -26.21
N LEU A 108 1.48 4.98 -25.33
CA LEU A 108 0.99 4.97 -23.95
C LEU A 108 -0.46 5.48 -23.80
N PHE A 109 -1.13 5.80 -24.91
CA PHE A 109 -2.52 6.28 -24.90
C PHE A 109 -3.47 5.29 -25.57
N GLY A 110 -4.68 5.18 -25.02
CA GLY A 110 -5.70 4.25 -25.48
C GLY A 110 -5.43 2.81 -25.07
N GLU A 111 -6.16 1.90 -25.71
CA GLU A 111 -5.97 0.47 -25.54
C GLU A 111 -4.63 0.02 -26.14
N ARG A 112 -3.87 -0.75 -25.37
CA ARG A 112 -2.54 -1.21 -25.78
C ARG A 112 -2.59 -2.17 -26.97
N ALA A 113 -1.65 -1.98 -27.89
CA ALA A 113 -1.42 -2.88 -29.00
C ALA A 113 -0.85 -4.23 -28.52
N ASP A 114 -0.87 -5.23 -29.41
CA ASP A 114 -0.48 -6.60 -29.11
C ASP A 114 0.99 -6.75 -28.68
N ASP A 115 1.86 -5.82 -29.07
CA ASP A 115 3.28 -5.80 -28.71
C ASP A 115 3.55 -5.26 -27.30
N TRP A 116 2.55 -4.71 -26.61
CA TRP A 116 2.66 -4.32 -25.19
C TRP A 116 2.94 -5.52 -24.28
N PHE A 117 2.33 -6.67 -24.58
CA PHE A 117 2.48 -7.87 -23.77
C PHE A 117 3.87 -8.46 -23.97
N THR A 118 4.63 -8.54 -22.87
CA THR A 118 6.04 -8.90 -22.87
C THR A 118 6.29 -10.41 -22.79
N THR A 119 5.21 -11.20 -22.76
CA THR A 119 5.20 -12.66 -22.83
C THR A 119 5.57 -13.18 -24.24
N ALA A 120 6.01 -14.43 -24.35
CA ALA A 120 6.32 -15.07 -25.65
C ALA A 120 5.06 -15.34 -26.50
N ARG A 121 3.93 -15.53 -25.83
CA ARG A 121 2.60 -15.75 -26.40
C ARG A 121 1.73 -14.55 -26.05
N ASN A 122 0.92 -14.04 -26.98
CA ASN A 122 0.04 -12.90 -26.69
C ASN A 122 -1.32 -13.40 -26.15
N PRO A 123 -1.79 -12.90 -24.98
CA PRO A 123 -3.02 -13.35 -24.34
C PRO A 123 -4.31 -13.05 -25.13
N ARG A 124 -4.32 -12.03 -25.99
CA ARG A 124 -5.46 -11.65 -26.81
C ARG A 124 -5.59 -12.53 -28.06
N THR A 125 -4.46 -12.95 -28.63
CA THR A 125 -4.45 -13.65 -29.92
C THR A 125 -4.22 -15.15 -29.82
N ASP A 126 -3.57 -15.63 -28.75
CA ASP A 126 -3.29 -17.05 -28.59
C ASP A 126 -4.51 -17.81 -27.99
N PRO A 127 -5.12 -18.74 -28.75
CA PRO A 127 -6.30 -19.49 -28.33
C PRO A 127 -6.01 -20.51 -27.22
N THR A 128 -4.75 -20.71 -26.85
CA THR A 128 -4.27 -21.62 -25.80
C THR A 128 -3.61 -20.88 -24.63
N PHE A 129 -3.64 -19.54 -24.62
CA PHE A 129 -3.08 -18.77 -23.50
C PHE A 129 -3.78 -19.11 -22.17
N PRO A 130 -3.04 -19.43 -21.10
CA PRO A 130 -3.62 -19.89 -19.84
C PRO A 130 -4.41 -18.78 -19.12
N GLY A 131 -5.59 -19.14 -18.62
CA GLY A 131 -6.46 -18.25 -17.84
C GLY A 131 -7.37 -17.32 -18.65
N VAL A 132 -7.26 -17.29 -19.99
CA VAL A 132 -8.18 -16.51 -20.82
C VAL A 132 -9.52 -17.24 -20.97
N ASP A 133 -10.58 -16.65 -20.42
CA ASP A 133 -11.94 -17.08 -20.66
C ASP A 133 -12.31 -16.80 -22.12
N ARG A 134 -12.63 -17.87 -22.87
CA ARG A 134 -12.91 -17.78 -24.30
C ARG A 134 -14.28 -17.24 -24.63
N ALA A 135 -15.21 -17.23 -23.67
CA ALA A 135 -16.53 -16.62 -23.86
C ALA A 135 -16.45 -15.09 -23.75
N THR A 136 -15.62 -14.59 -22.85
CA THR A 136 -15.54 -13.15 -22.53
C THR A 136 -14.30 -12.45 -23.08
N GLY A 137 -13.24 -13.20 -23.38
CA GLY A 137 -11.91 -12.68 -23.75
C GLY A 137 -11.08 -12.17 -22.56
N ARG A 138 -11.57 -12.38 -21.33
CA ARG A 138 -10.99 -11.84 -20.09
C ARG A 138 -9.93 -12.79 -19.53
N LEU A 139 -8.85 -12.24 -18.98
CA LEU A 139 -7.78 -12.98 -18.32
C LEU A 139 -8.09 -13.14 -16.83
N ASN A 140 -8.24 -14.38 -16.39
CA ASN A 140 -8.41 -14.75 -14.99
C ASN A 140 -7.11 -15.33 -14.43
N ALA A 141 -6.89 -15.17 -13.12
CA ALA A 141 -5.86 -15.91 -12.43
C ALA A 141 -6.19 -17.42 -12.45
N ILE A 142 -5.16 -18.25 -12.59
CA ILE A 142 -5.30 -19.71 -12.59
C ILE A 142 -4.83 -20.31 -11.24
N LYS A 143 -5.05 -21.62 -11.05
CA LYS A 143 -4.54 -22.35 -9.88
C LYS A 143 -3.02 -22.24 -9.77
N MET A 144 -2.52 -22.19 -8.55
CA MET A 144 -1.09 -22.33 -8.25
C MET A 144 -0.60 -23.75 -8.58
N PRO A 145 0.67 -23.91 -9.00
CA PRO A 145 1.29 -25.21 -9.14
C PRO A 145 1.36 -25.93 -7.79
N ASN A 146 0.90 -27.18 -7.75
CA ASN A 146 1.15 -28.06 -6.60
C ASN A 146 2.63 -28.49 -6.64
N LEU A 147 3.46 -27.98 -5.73
CA LEU A 147 4.91 -28.14 -5.75
C LEU A 147 5.41 -29.57 -5.54
N SER A 148 4.51 -30.50 -5.15
CA SER A 148 4.83 -31.93 -5.05
C SER A 148 4.63 -32.69 -6.35
N SER A 149 3.87 -32.14 -7.31
CA SER A 149 3.44 -32.88 -8.50
C SER A 149 3.28 -32.04 -9.77
N CYS A 150 3.61 -30.75 -9.73
CA CYS A 150 3.38 -29.84 -10.84
C CYS A 150 4.19 -30.27 -12.07
N THR A 151 3.57 -30.20 -13.24
CA THR A 151 4.32 -30.40 -14.47
C THR A 151 5.07 -29.13 -14.87
N ARG A 152 6.10 -29.28 -15.69
CA ARG A 152 6.76 -28.15 -16.37
C ARG A 152 5.76 -27.23 -17.09
N GLN A 153 4.73 -27.82 -17.71
CA GLN A 153 3.70 -27.06 -18.41
C GLN A 153 2.82 -26.26 -17.45
N GLU A 154 2.39 -26.84 -16.33
CA GLU A 154 1.64 -26.10 -15.30
C GLU A 154 2.46 -24.93 -14.73
N MET A 155 3.77 -25.12 -14.55
CA MET A 155 4.68 -24.04 -14.12
C MET A 155 4.78 -22.93 -15.16
N LEU A 156 4.94 -23.28 -16.44
CA LEU A 156 4.96 -22.32 -17.55
C LEU A 156 3.63 -21.57 -17.67
N ASP A 157 2.51 -22.26 -17.49
CA ASP A 157 1.19 -21.64 -17.59
C ASP A 157 0.92 -20.68 -16.43
N TYR A 158 1.33 -21.03 -15.22
CA TYR A 158 1.23 -20.12 -14.07
C TYR A 158 2.14 -18.90 -14.22
N PHE A 159 3.35 -19.08 -14.76
CA PHE A 159 4.26 -17.98 -15.08
C PHE A 159 3.70 -17.06 -16.17
N ASP A 160 3.27 -17.61 -17.31
CA ASP A 160 2.69 -16.85 -18.41
C ASP A 160 1.45 -16.07 -17.95
N ASN A 161 0.59 -16.70 -17.15
CA ASN A 161 -0.61 -16.06 -16.59
C ASN A 161 -0.26 -14.90 -15.64
N SER A 162 0.63 -15.13 -14.67
CA SER A 162 1.02 -14.10 -13.68
C SER A 162 1.65 -12.89 -14.37
N TRP A 163 2.57 -13.14 -15.31
CA TRP A 163 3.25 -12.08 -16.06
C TRP A 163 2.29 -11.25 -16.93
N ALA A 164 1.39 -11.92 -17.64
CA ALA A 164 0.39 -11.25 -18.48
C ALA A 164 -0.64 -10.48 -17.66
N MET A 165 -0.98 -10.93 -16.44
CA MET A 165 -1.84 -10.17 -15.55
C MET A 165 -1.18 -8.83 -15.17
N THR A 166 0.10 -8.84 -14.80
CA THR A 166 0.86 -7.61 -14.55
C THR A 166 0.84 -6.69 -15.76
N ASP A 167 1.15 -7.20 -16.96
CA ASP A 167 1.10 -6.39 -18.19
C ASP A 167 -0.31 -5.85 -18.47
N ALA A 168 -1.37 -6.62 -18.18
CA ALA A 168 -2.77 -6.20 -18.37
C ALA A 168 -3.19 -5.08 -17.39
N LEU A 169 -2.72 -5.14 -16.14
CA LEU A 169 -2.97 -4.08 -15.15
C LEU A 169 -2.23 -2.79 -15.54
N PHE A 170 -0.98 -2.90 -15.96
CA PHE A 170 -0.19 -1.73 -16.37
C PHE A 170 -0.57 -1.17 -17.75
N ALA A 171 -1.25 -1.95 -18.59
CA ALA A 171 -1.86 -1.47 -19.82
C ALA A 171 -2.96 -0.42 -19.59
N THR A 172 -3.46 -0.28 -18.36
CA THR A 172 -4.51 0.70 -18.04
C THR A 172 -4.00 2.14 -17.96
N LEU A 173 -2.71 2.33 -17.63
CA LEU A 173 -2.12 3.65 -17.42
C LEU A 173 -2.14 4.49 -18.70
N GLN A 174 -2.43 5.78 -18.61
CA GLN A 174 -2.56 6.69 -19.75
C GLN A 174 -1.47 7.75 -19.75
N GLY A 175 -0.55 7.63 -20.70
CA GLY A 175 0.62 8.50 -20.86
C GLY A 175 1.73 8.28 -19.82
N GLU A 176 2.92 8.80 -20.11
CA GLU A 176 4.11 8.68 -19.24
C GLU A 176 3.87 9.19 -17.81
N ARG A 177 3.08 10.26 -17.67
CA ARG A 177 2.76 10.85 -16.35
C ARG A 177 2.11 9.86 -15.40
N ALA A 178 1.28 8.93 -15.89
CA ALA A 178 0.66 7.90 -15.06
C ALA A 178 1.70 6.95 -14.46
N PHE A 179 2.82 6.70 -15.14
CA PHE A 179 3.91 5.86 -14.66
C PHE A 179 4.85 6.61 -13.70
N MET A 180 5.09 7.90 -13.95
CA MET A 180 6.15 8.68 -13.29
C MET A 180 5.67 9.50 -12.09
N THR A 181 4.36 9.67 -11.91
CA THR A 181 3.81 10.39 -10.76
C THR A 181 3.83 9.48 -9.53
N ALA A 182 4.37 9.97 -8.41
CA ALA A 182 4.26 9.29 -7.12
C ALA A 182 2.88 9.54 -6.49
N PRO A 183 2.37 8.64 -5.64
CA PRO A 183 1.13 8.85 -4.90
C PRO A 183 1.12 10.17 -4.10
N PRO A 184 -0.07 10.78 -3.86
CA PRO A 184 -0.16 12.10 -3.21
C PRO A 184 0.48 12.20 -1.82
N HIS A 185 0.58 11.08 -1.10
CA HIS A 185 1.21 11.03 0.22
C HIS A 185 2.74 10.91 0.16
N GLN A 186 3.34 10.63 -1.00
CA GLN A 186 4.78 10.55 -1.27
C GLN A 186 5.57 9.51 -0.44
N LEU A 187 4.87 8.55 0.18
CA LEU A 187 5.46 7.44 0.96
C LEU A 187 5.69 6.18 0.11
N ARG A 188 5.52 6.27 -1.21
CA ARG A 188 5.60 5.16 -2.17
C ARG A 188 6.20 5.71 -3.47
N HIS A 189 6.90 4.85 -4.21
CA HIS A 189 7.49 5.21 -5.50
C HIS A 189 6.41 5.38 -6.58
N PRO A 190 6.73 5.97 -7.75
CA PRO A 190 5.84 5.98 -8.90
C PRO A 190 5.57 4.58 -9.45
N LEU A 191 4.48 4.42 -10.21
CA LEU A 191 4.07 3.13 -10.77
C LEU A 191 5.13 2.47 -11.68
N ILE A 192 6.03 3.23 -12.31
CA ILE A 192 7.16 2.66 -13.07
C ILE A 192 8.06 1.76 -12.22
N PHE A 193 8.25 2.09 -10.93
CA PHE A 193 8.97 1.24 -9.99
C PHE A 193 8.28 -0.11 -9.86
N TYR A 194 6.96 -0.10 -9.66
CA TYR A 194 6.18 -1.32 -9.48
C TYR A 194 6.05 -2.16 -10.76
N TYR A 195 6.32 -1.58 -11.93
CA TYR A 195 6.39 -2.32 -13.19
C TYR A 195 7.76 -3.00 -13.41
N GLY A 196 8.85 -2.37 -12.95
CA GLY A 196 10.22 -2.89 -13.09
C GLY A 196 10.71 -3.73 -11.90
N HIS A 197 10.20 -3.47 -10.69
CA HIS A 197 10.68 -4.08 -9.45
C HIS A 197 10.45 -5.60 -9.37
N PRO A 198 9.25 -6.14 -9.62
CA PRO A 198 9.07 -7.59 -9.64
C PRO A 198 10.00 -8.28 -10.66
N THR A 199 10.23 -7.65 -11.80
CA THR A 199 11.14 -8.12 -12.84
C THR A 199 12.59 -8.19 -12.34
N SER A 200 13.09 -7.12 -11.71
CA SER A 200 14.42 -7.12 -11.09
C SER A 200 14.51 -8.13 -9.95
N PHE A 201 13.45 -8.28 -9.18
CA PHE A 201 13.41 -9.20 -8.05
C PHE A 201 13.66 -10.66 -8.49
N PHE A 202 13.07 -11.12 -9.61
CA PHE A 202 13.39 -12.42 -10.18
C PHE A 202 14.88 -12.60 -10.44
N VAL A 203 15.52 -11.62 -11.10
CA VAL A 203 16.96 -11.68 -11.42
C VAL A 203 17.78 -11.76 -10.14
N ASN A 204 17.48 -10.90 -9.16
CA ASN A 204 18.19 -10.85 -7.88
C ASN A 204 18.09 -12.18 -7.13
N LYS A 205 16.88 -12.76 -7.03
CA LYS A 205 16.69 -14.04 -6.34
C LYS A 205 17.28 -15.23 -7.11
N PHE A 206 17.32 -15.17 -8.44
CA PHE A 206 17.94 -16.21 -9.27
C PHE A 206 19.46 -16.20 -9.15
N LEU A 207 20.08 -15.03 -9.00
CA LEU A 207 21.50 -14.91 -8.69
C LEU A 207 21.82 -15.52 -7.32
N VAL A 208 21.02 -15.19 -6.30
CA VAL A 208 21.21 -15.70 -4.93
C VAL A 208 21.02 -17.22 -4.86
N SER A 209 20.03 -17.78 -5.56
CA SER A 209 19.78 -19.22 -5.59
C SER A 209 20.71 -20.00 -6.52
N GLY A 210 21.47 -19.29 -7.37
CA GLY A 210 22.36 -19.89 -8.38
C GLY A 210 21.65 -20.41 -9.63
N LEU A 211 20.37 -20.08 -9.84
CA LEU A 211 19.63 -20.39 -11.07
C LEU A 211 20.22 -19.68 -12.29
N ILE A 212 20.85 -18.52 -12.08
CA ILE A 212 21.62 -17.79 -13.09
C ILE A 212 22.95 -17.32 -12.49
N GLN A 213 23.89 -16.93 -13.34
CA GLN A 213 25.26 -16.55 -12.92
C GLN A 213 25.57 -15.07 -13.12
N GLU A 214 24.84 -14.38 -13.99
CA GLU A 214 25.10 -12.99 -14.36
C GLU A 214 23.78 -12.20 -14.39
N PRO A 215 23.84 -10.90 -14.06
CA PRO A 215 22.70 -9.98 -14.19
C PRO A 215 22.27 -9.80 -15.65
N VAL A 216 21.04 -9.32 -15.86
CA VAL A 216 20.51 -9.00 -17.20
C VAL A 216 20.77 -7.53 -17.53
N ASN A 217 20.42 -6.63 -16.62
CA ASN A 217 20.68 -5.20 -16.71
C ASN A 217 21.04 -4.67 -15.30
N PRO A 218 22.35 -4.58 -14.97
CA PRO A 218 22.81 -4.18 -13.65
C PRO A 218 22.29 -2.80 -13.20
N TYR A 219 22.05 -1.88 -14.13
CA TYR A 219 21.54 -0.55 -13.80
C TYR A 219 20.07 -0.63 -13.37
N PHE A 220 19.22 -1.36 -14.11
CA PHE A 220 17.82 -1.52 -13.74
C PHE A 220 17.67 -2.35 -12.47
N GLU A 221 18.49 -3.38 -12.32
CA GLU A 221 18.50 -4.19 -11.11
C GLU A 221 18.87 -3.37 -9.89
N HIS A 222 19.79 -2.41 -10.01
CA HIS A 222 20.08 -1.47 -8.93
C HIS A 222 18.95 -0.46 -8.66
N VAL A 223 18.41 0.17 -9.72
CA VAL A 223 17.38 1.21 -9.61
C VAL A 223 16.06 0.66 -9.07
N PHE A 224 15.75 -0.59 -9.38
CA PHE A 224 14.54 -1.24 -8.92
C PHE A 224 14.75 -2.14 -7.69
N GLU A 225 15.97 -2.39 -7.21
CA GLU A 225 16.21 -3.30 -6.07
C GLU A 225 15.63 -2.77 -4.75
N VAL A 226 15.78 -1.47 -4.47
CA VAL A 226 15.41 -0.90 -3.16
C VAL A 226 13.98 -0.37 -3.19
N GLY A 227 13.08 -1.05 -2.50
CA GLY A 227 11.72 -0.58 -2.23
C GLY A 227 11.67 0.61 -1.26
N VAL A 228 10.48 1.18 -1.08
CA VAL A 228 10.27 2.16 -0.01
C VAL A 228 10.26 1.45 1.33
N ASP A 229 11.10 1.92 2.25
CA ASP A 229 11.19 1.41 3.61
C ASP A 229 9.87 1.70 4.37
N GLU A 230 9.05 0.66 4.58
CA GLU A 230 7.84 0.77 5.41
C GLU A 230 8.15 1.08 6.88
N MET A 231 9.44 1.04 7.27
CA MET A 231 9.93 1.38 8.59
C MET A 231 10.18 2.86 8.83
N ARG A 232 10.33 3.67 7.78
CA ARG A 232 10.71 5.09 7.91
C ARG A 232 9.76 5.99 7.14
N TRP A 233 8.90 6.65 7.89
CA TRP A 233 7.90 7.61 7.37
C TRP A 233 8.53 8.89 6.78
N ASP A 234 9.81 9.15 7.04
CA ASP A 234 10.51 10.40 6.71
C ASP A 234 11.68 10.23 5.73
N ASP A 235 11.90 9.05 5.13
CA ASP A 235 12.98 8.85 4.16
C ASP A 235 12.59 9.39 2.75
N MET A 236 12.20 10.66 2.73
CA MET A 236 11.81 11.45 1.55
C MET A 236 13.02 11.85 0.69
N ASN A 237 14.24 11.56 1.12
CA ASN A 237 15.49 11.97 0.46
C ASN A 237 15.88 11.09 -0.74
N LYS A 238 15.07 10.09 -1.12
CA LYS A 238 15.38 9.16 -2.22
C LYS A 238 14.70 9.48 -3.56
N ASN A 239 13.92 10.57 -3.64
CA ASN A 239 13.13 10.88 -4.83
C ASN A 239 13.86 11.66 -5.94
N GLU A 240 15.16 11.95 -5.82
CA GLU A 240 15.97 12.43 -6.97
C GLU A 240 16.55 11.26 -7.76
N MET A 241 15.69 10.34 -8.21
CA MET A 241 16.07 9.26 -9.11
C MET A 241 15.44 9.49 -10.49
N GLN A 242 16.25 9.38 -11.55
CA GLN A 242 15.73 9.37 -12.90
C GLN A 242 15.24 7.95 -13.23
N TRP A 243 13.92 7.79 -13.25
CA TRP A 243 13.29 6.53 -13.63
C TRP A 243 13.54 6.24 -15.12
N PRO A 244 13.81 4.97 -15.50
CA PRO A 244 13.95 4.59 -16.89
C PRO A 244 12.66 4.83 -17.69
N HIS A 245 12.78 5.07 -19.00
CA HIS A 245 11.62 5.24 -19.87
C HIS A 245 10.79 3.95 -19.94
N VAL A 246 9.47 4.09 -20.15
CA VAL A 246 8.54 2.96 -20.19
C VAL A 246 8.93 1.93 -21.26
N ALA A 247 9.39 2.40 -22.42
CA ALA A 247 9.85 1.53 -23.51
C ALA A 247 11.06 0.67 -23.10
N ASP A 248 12.03 1.24 -22.37
CA ASP A 248 13.21 0.52 -21.92
C ASP A 248 12.84 -0.52 -20.84
N VAL A 249 11.89 -0.19 -19.95
CA VAL A 249 11.35 -1.14 -18.95
C VAL A 249 10.60 -2.29 -19.63
N LEU A 250 9.83 -2.05 -20.70
CA LEU A 250 9.21 -3.11 -21.49
C LEU A 250 10.26 -4.05 -22.11
N ASP A 251 11.33 -3.51 -22.67
CA ASP A 251 12.41 -4.32 -23.24
C ASP A 251 13.15 -5.14 -22.18
N TYR A 252 13.40 -4.55 -21.01
CA TYR A 252 13.96 -5.28 -19.87
C TYR A 252 13.04 -6.42 -19.42
N ARG A 253 11.73 -6.15 -19.29
CA ARG A 253 10.72 -7.16 -18.96
C ARG A 253 10.73 -8.31 -19.96
N ARG A 254 10.78 -8.04 -21.28
CA ARG A 254 10.88 -9.10 -22.30
C ARG A 254 12.13 -9.96 -22.13
N GLN A 255 13.29 -9.35 -21.88
CA GLN A 255 14.55 -10.08 -21.69
C GLN A 255 14.50 -11.00 -20.46
N VAL A 256 14.04 -10.47 -19.32
CA VAL A 256 13.92 -11.24 -18.08
C VAL A 256 12.84 -12.32 -18.19
N TYR A 257 11.71 -12.04 -18.86
CA TYR A 257 10.69 -13.05 -19.14
C TYR A 257 11.28 -14.24 -19.89
N GLN A 258 12.05 -14.00 -20.95
CA GLN A 258 12.69 -15.08 -21.73
C GLN A 258 13.72 -15.85 -20.90
N LEU A 259 14.48 -15.18 -20.04
CA LEU A 259 15.41 -15.82 -19.11
C LEU A 259 14.67 -16.76 -18.15
N ILE A 260 13.63 -16.29 -17.46
CA ILE A 260 12.85 -17.08 -16.52
C ILE A 260 12.21 -18.26 -17.24
N ARG A 261 11.62 -18.02 -18.41
CA ARG A 261 11.03 -19.06 -19.24
C ARG A 261 12.06 -20.14 -19.59
N SER A 262 13.27 -19.76 -19.98
CA SER A 262 14.36 -20.72 -20.28
C SER A 262 14.76 -21.55 -19.05
N VAL A 263 14.80 -20.95 -17.86
CA VAL A 263 14.99 -21.68 -16.60
C VAL A 263 13.87 -22.71 -16.41
N ILE A 264 12.61 -22.30 -16.53
CA ILE A 264 11.45 -23.21 -16.39
C ILE A 264 11.48 -24.31 -17.45
N GLU A 265 11.90 -24.03 -18.69
CA GLU A 265 11.93 -25.01 -19.78
C GLU A 265 13.03 -26.07 -19.60
N THR A 266 14.12 -25.74 -18.90
CA THR A 266 15.33 -26.58 -18.87
C THR A 266 15.69 -27.14 -17.49
N HIS A 267 15.12 -26.62 -16.40
CA HIS A 267 15.51 -27.04 -15.05
C HIS A 267 15.14 -28.51 -14.78
N PRO A 268 16.05 -29.35 -14.25
CA PRO A 268 15.81 -30.77 -14.02
C PRO A 268 14.73 -31.05 -12.96
N ASP A 269 14.56 -30.18 -11.97
CA ASP A 269 13.55 -30.31 -10.90
C ASP A 269 12.09 -30.06 -11.38
N LEU A 270 11.87 -29.99 -12.69
CA LEU A 270 10.55 -29.97 -13.33
C LEU A 270 10.37 -31.13 -14.33
N GLU A 271 11.30 -32.09 -14.36
CA GLU A 271 11.12 -33.34 -15.09
C GLU A 271 10.01 -34.21 -14.45
N PRO A 272 9.39 -35.14 -15.21
CA PRO A 272 8.37 -36.01 -14.66
C PRO A 272 8.86 -36.80 -13.43
N ASN A 273 8.06 -36.78 -12.36
CA ASN A 273 8.36 -37.39 -11.06
C ASN A 273 9.53 -36.73 -10.29
N HIS A 274 9.72 -35.42 -10.45
CA HIS A 274 10.63 -34.65 -9.61
C HIS A 274 10.28 -34.77 -8.12
N GLU A 275 11.28 -34.58 -7.24
CA GLU A 275 11.03 -34.44 -5.81
C GLU A 275 10.28 -33.13 -5.53
N GLN A 276 9.55 -33.05 -4.41
CA GLN A 276 8.84 -31.83 -4.03
C GLN A 276 9.78 -30.63 -3.97
N ILE A 277 9.37 -29.53 -4.59
CA ILE A 277 10.08 -28.25 -4.49
C ILE A 277 9.82 -27.69 -3.09
N THR A 278 10.88 -27.46 -2.31
CA THR A 278 10.82 -26.97 -0.92
C THR A 278 11.64 -25.69 -0.75
N GLU A 279 11.61 -25.05 0.43
CA GLU A 279 12.46 -23.90 0.79
C GLU A 279 13.97 -24.15 0.54
N GLY A 280 14.41 -25.41 0.48
CA GLY A 280 15.80 -25.77 0.18
C GLY A 280 16.12 -25.89 -1.32
N SER A 281 15.12 -25.89 -2.20
CA SER A 281 15.28 -26.06 -3.64
C SER A 281 15.64 -24.72 -4.32
N PRO A 282 16.54 -24.68 -5.33
CA PRO A 282 16.79 -23.46 -6.10
C PRO A 282 15.52 -22.87 -6.74
N LEU A 283 14.62 -23.73 -7.22
CA LEU A 283 13.31 -23.34 -7.78
C LEU A 283 12.37 -22.67 -6.76
N TRP A 284 12.68 -22.68 -5.46
CA TRP A 284 11.96 -21.85 -4.50
C TRP A 284 12.09 -20.36 -4.82
N ALA A 285 13.22 -19.93 -5.40
CA ALA A 285 13.39 -18.56 -5.87
C ALA A 285 12.45 -18.19 -7.04
N LEU A 286 12.11 -19.16 -7.89
CA LEU A 286 11.09 -18.98 -8.93
C LEU A 286 9.71 -18.77 -8.32
N GLN A 287 9.32 -19.62 -7.36
CA GLN A 287 8.04 -19.45 -6.66
C GLN A 287 7.98 -18.14 -5.89
N MET A 288 9.07 -17.79 -5.20
CA MET A 288 9.19 -16.51 -4.50
C MET A 288 9.00 -15.33 -5.45
N GLY A 289 9.61 -15.35 -6.64
CA GLY A 289 9.41 -14.28 -7.62
C GLY A 289 7.97 -14.20 -8.14
N LEU A 290 7.33 -15.35 -8.39
CA LEU A 290 5.93 -15.42 -8.84
C LEU A 290 4.97 -14.84 -7.78
N GLU A 291 5.10 -15.26 -6.53
CA GLU A 291 4.23 -14.79 -5.44
C GLU A 291 4.56 -13.34 -5.04
N HIS A 292 5.83 -12.93 -5.14
CA HIS A 292 6.21 -11.53 -4.98
C HIS A 292 5.58 -10.63 -6.06
N GLU A 293 5.50 -11.11 -7.30
CA GLU A 293 4.78 -10.40 -8.36
C GLU A 293 3.29 -10.28 -8.01
N ARG A 294 2.66 -11.29 -7.40
CA ARG A 294 1.27 -11.21 -6.91
C ARG A 294 1.08 -10.15 -5.82
N ILE A 295 2.03 -10.00 -4.88
CA ILE A 295 2.04 -8.90 -3.89
C ILE A 295 2.07 -7.54 -4.59
N HIS A 296 2.98 -7.37 -5.55
CA HIS A 296 3.13 -6.11 -6.27
C HIS A 296 1.99 -5.83 -7.23
N HIS A 297 1.29 -6.87 -7.71
CA HIS A 297 0.07 -6.73 -8.49
C HIS A 297 -1.06 -6.12 -7.65
N GLU A 298 -1.27 -6.63 -6.43
CA GLU A 298 -2.22 -6.04 -5.47
C GLU A 298 -1.79 -4.64 -5.02
N THR A 299 -0.52 -4.47 -4.65
CA THR A 299 0.03 -3.17 -4.22
C THR A 299 -0.15 -2.11 -5.30
N SER A 300 0.18 -2.43 -6.56
CA SER A 300 0.00 -1.51 -7.68
C SER A 300 -1.47 -1.10 -7.82
N SER A 301 -2.40 -2.04 -7.62
CA SER A 301 -3.82 -1.75 -7.71
C SER A 301 -4.31 -0.75 -6.65
N MET A 302 -3.78 -0.85 -5.43
CA MET A 302 -4.03 0.13 -4.36
C MET A 302 -3.48 1.50 -4.69
N LEU A 303 -2.24 1.56 -5.19
CA LEU A 303 -1.64 2.83 -5.58
C LEU A 303 -2.40 3.46 -6.75
N MET A 304 -2.87 2.68 -7.73
CA MET A 304 -3.72 3.17 -8.82
C MET A 304 -5.03 3.80 -8.30
N LEU A 305 -5.61 3.24 -7.24
CA LEU A 305 -6.80 3.79 -6.60
C LEU A 305 -6.56 5.19 -5.99
N GLU A 306 -5.36 5.42 -5.44
CA GLU A 306 -4.94 6.71 -4.85
C GLU A 306 -4.53 7.78 -5.88
N HIS A 307 -4.28 7.38 -7.12
CA HIS A 307 -3.93 8.30 -8.21
C HIS A 307 -5.18 8.94 -8.85
N PRO A 308 -5.00 10.09 -9.54
CA PRO A 308 -6.07 10.71 -10.31
C PRO A 308 -6.70 9.73 -11.30
N VAL A 309 -8.04 9.70 -11.36
CA VAL A 309 -8.79 8.74 -12.19
C VAL A 309 -8.45 8.87 -13.68
N GLU A 310 -8.12 10.08 -14.14
CA GLU A 310 -7.72 10.35 -15.53
C GLU A 310 -6.42 9.68 -15.97
N PHE A 311 -5.65 9.11 -15.04
CA PHE A 311 -4.45 8.33 -15.36
C PHE A 311 -4.79 6.93 -15.89
N PHE A 312 -6.06 6.53 -15.88
CA PHE A 312 -6.43 5.15 -16.16
C PHE A 312 -7.53 5.05 -17.21
N GLN A 313 -7.43 4.01 -18.02
CA GLN A 313 -8.49 3.52 -18.90
C GLN A 313 -8.53 2.00 -18.77
N SER A 314 -9.70 1.45 -18.43
CA SER A 314 -9.86 -0.01 -18.33
C SER A 314 -9.56 -0.70 -19.67
N THR A 315 -9.08 -1.94 -19.60
CA THR A 315 -8.72 -2.74 -20.79
C THR A 315 -9.71 -3.88 -21.01
N SER A 316 -9.76 -4.41 -22.24
CA SER A 316 -10.60 -5.57 -22.58
C SER A 316 -10.13 -6.89 -21.97
N LEU A 317 -8.92 -6.94 -21.39
CA LEU A 317 -8.33 -8.17 -20.88
C LEU A 317 -8.55 -8.34 -19.37
N LEU A 318 -8.63 -7.26 -18.59
CA LEU A 318 -8.88 -7.33 -17.15
C LEU A 318 -10.31 -7.80 -16.84
N PRO A 319 -10.56 -8.54 -15.74
CA PRO A 319 -11.91 -8.90 -15.30
C PRO A 319 -12.84 -7.70 -15.19
N ASP A 320 -14.15 -7.94 -15.30
CA ASP A 320 -15.14 -6.88 -15.08
C ASP A 320 -15.27 -6.54 -13.57
N TYR A 321 -15.90 -5.40 -13.28
CA TYR A 321 -16.39 -5.15 -11.92
C TYR A 321 -17.52 -6.12 -11.57
N HIS A 322 -17.78 -6.28 -10.27
CA HIS A 322 -18.92 -7.06 -9.80
C HIS A 322 -20.25 -6.50 -10.36
N GLU A 323 -21.17 -7.37 -10.75
CA GLU A 323 -22.41 -7.02 -11.45
C GLU A 323 -23.35 -6.08 -10.67
N SER A 324 -23.14 -5.98 -9.35
CA SER A 324 -23.89 -5.05 -8.50
C SER A 324 -23.58 -3.57 -8.78
N LEU A 325 -22.46 -3.27 -9.45
CA LEU A 325 -22.02 -1.90 -9.67
C LEU A 325 -23.05 -1.14 -10.52
N LYS A 326 -23.63 -0.09 -9.93
CA LYS A 326 -24.58 0.79 -10.60
C LYS A 326 -23.85 2.00 -11.18
N TYR A 327 -24.13 2.35 -12.43
CA TYR A 327 -23.57 3.55 -13.08
C TYR A 327 -24.48 4.79 -12.98
N ASP A 328 -25.77 4.60 -12.69
CA ASP A 328 -26.72 5.71 -12.53
C ASP A 328 -26.94 6.07 -11.05
N ASN A 329 -26.96 7.37 -10.76
CA ASN A 329 -27.22 7.95 -9.45
C ASN A 329 -28.72 8.02 -9.11
N SER A 330 -29.64 7.80 -10.06
CA SER A 330 -31.08 8.03 -9.87
C SER A 330 -31.71 7.22 -8.72
N GLU A 331 -31.11 6.09 -8.35
CA GLU A 331 -31.60 5.19 -7.29
C GLU A 331 -30.76 5.18 -6.01
N VAL A 332 -29.63 5.91 -5.95
CA VAL A 332 -28.73 5.83 -4.79
C VAL A 332 -29.22 6.73 -3.65
N ALA A 333 -29.52 6.13 -2.50
CA ALA A 333 -29.98 6.86 -1.34
C ALA A 333 -28.93 7.86 -0.83
N LEU A 334 -29.34 9.12 -0.62
CA LEU A 334 -28.49 10.14 0.01
C LEU A 334 -28.27 9.91 1.51
N ARG A 335 -29.18 9.18 2.14
CA ARG A 335 -29.15 8.80 3.55
C ARG A 335 -29.47 7.30 3.59
N PRO A 336 -28.46 6.44 3.52
CA PRO A 336 -28.70 5.01 3.45
C PRO A 336 -29.35 4.53 4.75
N ILE A 337 -30.24 3.54 4.63
CA ILE A 337 -30.99 2.93 5.73
C ILE A 337 -30.65 1.44 5.81
N ALA A 338 -30.26 0.97 6.99
CA ALA A 338 -30.01 -0.45 7.25
C ALA A 338 -31.26 -1.30 6.96
N GLY A 339 -31.07 -2.44 6.30
CA GLY A 339 -32.14 -3.33 5.83
C GLY A 339 -32.81 -2.88 4.52
N VAL A 340 -32.42 -1.73 3.96
CA VAL A 340 -32.92 -1.23 2.66
C VAL A 340 -31.77 -1.03 1.69
N ASP A 341 -30.79 -0.19 2.04
CA ASP A 341 -29.67 0.17 1.17
C ASP A 341 -28.40 -0.66 1.45
N TYR A 342 -28.30 -1.24 2.65
CA TYR A 342 -27.23 -2.12 3.11
C TYR A 342 -27.78 -3.10 4.15
N PRO A 343 -27.19 -4.29 4.31
CA PRO A 343 -27.71 -5.29 5.24
C PRO A 343 -27.57 -4.85 6.70
N VAL A 344 -28.50 -5.32 7.55
CA VAL A 344 -28.34 -5.23 9.01
C VAL A 344 -27.24 -6.20 9.43
N ASN A 345 -26.19 -5.69 10.09
CA ASN A 345 -25.02 -6.48 10.45
C ASN A 345 -25.18 -7.07 11.86
N GLU A 346 -25.78 -8.26 11.93
CA GLU A 346 -26.03 -8.99 13.18
C GLU A 346 -24.77 -9.68 13.70
N PHE A 347 -24.71 -9.92 15.01
CA PHE A 347 -23.63 -10.70 15.62
C PHE A 347 -23.94 -12.21 15.56
N VAL A 348 -22.95 -13.01 15.16
CA VAL A 348 -22.97 -14.47 15.14
C VAL A 348 -22.07 -14.99 16.27
N ASP A 349 -22.55 -15.99 17.00
CA ASP A 349 -21.81 -16.60 18.11
C ASP A 349 -20.61 -17.41 17.61
N ILE A 350 -19.46 -17.20 18.26
CA ILE A 350 -18.24 -17.99 18.09
C ILE A 350 -17.98 -18.73 19.41
N PRO A 351 -18.18 -20.07 19.47
CA PRO A 351 -17.90 -20.84 20.67
C PRO A 351 -16.43 -20.78 21.08
N ALA A 352 -16.17 -20.91 22.39
CA ALA A 352 -14.80 -21.02 22.88
C ALA A 352 -14.11 -22.25 22.28
N ALA A 353 -12.92 -22.07 21.71
CA ALA A 353 -12.18 -23.13 21.04
C ALA A 353 -10.68 -22.83 21.01
N THR A 354 -9.89 -23.87 20.80
CA THR A 354 -8.45 -23.74 20.50
C THR A 354 -8.25 -23.74 19.00
N VAL A 355 -7.38 -22.86 18.51
CA VAL A 355 -6.96 -22.83 17.11
C VAL A 355 -5.48 -23.13 16.98
N ASP A 356 -5.13 -23.86 15.92
CA ASP A 356 -3.77 -24.12 15.49
C ASP A 356 -3.44 -23.20 14.31
N ILE A 357 -2.35 -22.44 14.44
CA ILE A 357 -1.89 -21.46 13.46
C ILE A 357 -0.48 -21.84 13.01
N GLY A 358 -0.27 -21.81 11.69
CA GLY A 358 1.02 -22.08 11.05
C GLY A 358 0.89 -23.00 9.84
N LYS A 359 1.62 -22.68 8.79
CA LYS A 359 1.72 -23.50 7.58
C LYS A 359 2.63 -24.69 7.83
N HIS A 360 2.17 -25.87 7.43
CA HIS A 360 2.98 -27.08 7.42
C HIS A 360 4.08 -26.99 6.35
N ARG A 361 5.33 -27.32 6.69
CA ARG A 361 6.48 -27.20 5.76
C ARG A 361 6.45 -28.19 4.60
N ASP A 362 5.72 -29.29 4.76
CA ASP A 362 5.46 -30.27 3.70
C ASP A 362 4.22 -29.95 2.87
N PHE A 363 3.46 -28.90 3.20
CA PHE A 363 2.31 -28.47 2.42
C PHE A 363 2.77 -28.10 0.99
N PRO A 364 2.11 -28.60 -0.07
CA PRO A 364 2.69 -28.59 -1.40
C PRO A 364 2.40 -27.29 -2.18
N SER A 365 2.51 -26.14 -1.51
CA SER A 365 2.45 -24.81 -2.12
C SER A 365 3.51 -23.91 -1.52
N PHE A 366 3.83 -22.83 -2.24
CA PHE A 366 4.67 -21.77 -1.70
C PHE A 366 4.04 -21.18 -0.42
N GLY A 367 4.86 -20.61 0.45
CA GLY A 367 4.42 -19.81 1.59
C GLY A 367 5.57 -18.94 2.06
N TRP A 368 5.24 -17.75 2.57
CA TRP A 368 6.23 -16.84 3.13
C TRP A 368 6.79 -17.33 4.46
N ASP A 369 8.00 -16.86 4.81
CA ASP A 369 8.70 -17.29 6.01
C ASP A 369 7.89 -17.09 7.31
N ASN A 370 7.10 -16.01 7.38
CA ASN A 370 6.22 -15.68 8.50
C ASN A 370 5.03 -16.64 8.70
N GLU A 371 4.69 -17.43 7.69
CA GLU A 371 3.57 -18.37 7.75
C GLU A 371 3.99 -19.66 8.44
N TYR A 372 5.29 -19.98 8.42
CA TYR A 372 5.83 -21.17 9.06
C TYR A 372 6.09 -20.96 10.56
N GLY A 373 6.05 -22.08 11.26
CA GLY A 373 6.04 -22.12 12.72
C GLY A 373 4.73 -22.75 13.18
N HIS A 374 4.54 -22.81 14.49
CA HIS A 374 3.33 -23.37 15.06
C HIS A 374 2.95 -22.62 16.33
N ARG A 375 1.67 -22.28 16.42
CA ARG A 375 1.09 -21.64 17.60
C ARG A 375 -0.30 -22.18 17.87
N GLN A 376 -0.55 -22.53 19.14
CA GLN A 376 -1.89 -22.77 19.66
C GLN A 376 -2.37 -21.57 20.45
N VAL A 377 -3.60 -21.13 20.15
CA VAL A 377 -4.24 -20.01 20.85
C VAL A 377 -5.61 -20.48 21.36
N ASN A 378 -5.90 -20.21 22.63
CA ASN A 378 -7.21 -20.46 23.21
C ASN A 378 -8.08 -19.22 23.05
N VAL A 379 -9.16 -19.34 22.28
CA VAL A 379 -10.09 -18.25 22.02
C VAL A 379 -11.30 -18.40 22.95
N PRO A 380 -11.57 -17.42 23.85
CA PRO A 380 -12.81 -17.41 24.63
C PRO A 380 -14.03 -17.29 23.71
N ALA A 381 -15.19 -17.67 24.23
CA ALA A 381 -16.44 -17.45 23.50
C ALA A 381 -16.65 -15.94 23.28
N CYS A 382 -16.95 -15.57 22.03
CA CYS A 382 -17.22 -14.21 21.62
C CYS A 382 -18.32 -14.21 20.55
N ARG A 383 -18.66 -13.04 20.03
CA ARG A 383 -19.53 -12.91 18.86
C ARG A 383 -18.86 -12.00 17.84
N ALA A 384 -19.04 -12.23 16.56
CA ALA A 384 -18.54 -11.32 15.53
C ALA A 384 -19.66 -10.92 14.58
N ASN A 385 -19.58 -9.72 14.03
CA ASN A 385 -20.50 -9.26 12.99
C ASN A 385 -20.53 -10.28 11.82
N LYS A 386 -21.71 -10.55 11.28
CA LYS A 386 -21.95 -11.48 10.16
C LYS A 386 -21.22 -11.05 8.89
N PHE A 387 -21.19 -9.75 8.64
CA PHE A 387 -20.60 -9.11 7.47
C PHE A 387 -19.42 -8.23 7.87
N LEU A 388 -18.51 -7.97 6.93
CA LEU A 388 -17.64 -6.81 7.01
C LEU A 388 -18.48 -5.54 7.21
N VAL A 389 -17.93 -4.54 7.90
CA VAL A 389 -18.62 -3.25 8.05
C VAL A 389 -18.80 -2.62 6.66
N SER A 390 -20.04 -2.41 6.26
CA SER A 390 -20.37 -1.84 4.95
C SER A 390 -20.18 -0.33 4.92
N ASN A 391 -20.08 0.26 3.73
CA ASN A 391 -20.07 1.71 3.55
C ASN A 391 -21.29 2.38 4.18
N GLY A 392 -22.47 1.74 4.12
CA GLY A 392 -23.70 2.23 4.72
C GLY A 392 -23.66 2.22 6.24
N GLU A 393 -23.15 1.15 6.85
CA GLU A 393 -22.92 1.07 8.30
C GLU A 393 -21.88 2.13 8.73
N TYR A 394 -20.80 2.28 7.97
CA TYR A 394 -19.76 3.28 8.24
C TYR A 394 -20.26 4.73 8.04
N ALA A 395 -21.24 4.96 7.15
CA ALA A 395 -21.85 6.27 6.96
C ALA A 395 -22.53 6.79 8.23
N GLU A 396 -23.00 5.91 9.11
CA GLU A 396 -23.54 6.30 10.41
C GLU A 396 -22.46 6.90 11.31
N PHE A 397 -21.26 6.31 11.35
CA PHE A 397 -20.11 6.84 12.08
C PHE A 397 -19.70 8.21 11.55
N VAL A 398 -19.61 8.37 10.23
CA VAL A 398 -19.30 9.67 9.59
C VAL A 398 -20.37 10.71 9.93
N ARG A 399 -21.65 10.33 9.82
CA ARG A 399 -22.79 11.24 10.05
C ARG A 399 -22.86 11.73 11.49
N ASP A 400 -22.53 10.88 12.45
CA ASP A 400 -22.53 11.21 13.87
C ASP A 400 -21.27 11.96 14.31
N GLY A 401 -20.45 12.41 13.37
CA GLY A 401 -19.24 13.17 13.64
C GLY A 401 -18.12 12.31 14.19
N GLY A 402 -18.05 11.02 13.85
CA GLY A 402 -17.02 10.09 14.30
C GLY A 402 -15.59 10.56 14.02
N TYR A 403 -15.39 11.25 12.90
CA TYR A 403 -14.11 11.89 12.58
C TYR A 403 -13.84 13.13 13.43
N LEU A 404 -14.82 13.75 14.10
CA LEU A 404 -14.66 15.00 14.85
C LEU A 404 -14.38 14.80 16.34
N VAL A 405 -14.55 13.59 16.86
CA VAL A 405 -14.52 13.29 18.29
C VAL A 405 -13.21 12.56 18.67
N PRO A 406 -12.25 13.22 19.35
CA PRO A 406 -10.94 12.62 19.65
C PRO A 406 -11.01 11.34 20.49
N SER A 407 -12.01 11.21 21.38
CA SER A 407 -12.14 10.05 22.27
C SER A 407 -12.43 8.74 21.55
N TYR A 408 -12.86 8.79 20.28
CA TYR A 408 -12.98 7.58 19.48
C TYR A 408 -11.64 7.10 18.92
N TRP A 409 -10.60 7.92 18.88
CA TRP A 409 -9.36 7.56 18.20
C TRP A 409 -8.31 7.06 19.20
N SER A 410 -7.35 6.26 18.73
CA SER A 410 -6.08 6.13 19.46
C SER A 410 -5.30 7.46 19.36
N LYS A 411 -4.30 7.66 20.21
CA LYS A 411 -3.47 8.88 20.16
C LYS A 411 -2.85 9.06 18.77
N LEU A 412 -2.20 8.01 18.25
CA LEU A 412 -1.59 8.01 16.92
C LEU A 412 -2.65 8.17 15.83
N GLY A 413 -3.80 7.49 15.94
CA GLY A 413 -4.89 7.63 14.98
C GLY A 413 -5.44 9.06 14.91
N TRP A 414 -5.55 9.75 16.05
CA TRP A 414 -5.98 11.15 16.08
C TRP A 414 -4.93 12.08 15.46
N GLU A 415 -3.65 11.85 15.75
CA GLU A 415 -2.53 12.59 15.14
C GLU A 415 -2.53 12.41 13.62
N TRP A 416 -2.64 11.17 13.13
CA TRP A 416 -2.77 10.84 11.71
C TRP A 416 -3.97 11.54 11.08
N ARG A 417 -5.16 11.41 11.66
CA ARG A 417 -6.39 12.02 11.14
C ARG A 417 -6.22 13.54 11.05
N CYS A 418 -5.62 14.17 12.07
CA CYS A 418 -5.38 15.62 12.09
C CYS A 418 -4.37 16.04 11.02
N PHE A 419 -3.27 15.31 10.88
CA PHE A 419 -2.24 15.55 9.88
C PHE A 419 -2.81 15.44 8.45
N ARG A 420 -3.58 14.38 8.18
CA ARG A 420 -4.24 14.15 6.88
C ARG A 420 -5.45 15.06 6.65
N ASN A 421 -5.98 15.69 7.70
CA ASN A 421 -7.21 16.47 7.67
C ASN A 421 -8.40 15.70 7.05
N THR A 422 -8.47 14.39 7.32
CA THR A 422 -9.53 13.53 6.79
C THR A 422 -10.84 13.69 7.56
N LYS A 423 -11.96 13.54 6.85
CA LYS A 423 -13.33 13.77 7.36
C LYS A 423 -14.29 12.60 7.08
N TRP A 424 -13.85 11.66 6.26
CA TRP A 424 -14.55 10.47 5.78
C TRP A 424 -13.53 9.55 5.11
N PRO A 425 -13.87 8.28 4.79
CA PRO A 425 -12.95 7.34 4.16
C PRO A 425 -12.32 7.90 2.87
N ALA A 426 -11.03 7.62 2.63
CA ALA A 426 -10.22 8.25 1.58
C ALA A 426 -10.84 8.17 0.17
N PHE A 427 -11.56 7.09 -0.13
CA PHE A 427 -12.12 6.81 -1.45
C PHE A 427 -13.57 7.27 -1.63
N TRP A 428 -14.14 7.98 -0.65
CA TRP A 428 -15.43 8.65 -0.82
C TRP A 428 -15.22 10.02 -1.47
N VAL A 429 -15.73 10.17 -2.69
CA VAL A 429 -15.59 11.38 -3.50
C VAL A 429 -16.79 12.29 -3.26
N GLN A 430 -16.56 13.50 -2.75
CA GLN A 430 -17.64 14.46 -2.50
C GLN A 430 -18.32 14.88 -3.81
N ASP A 431 -19.64 14.66 -3.90
CA ASP A 431 -20.48 14.91 -5.10
C ASP A 431 -21.61 15.90 -4.76
N GLY A 432 -21.23 17.06 -4.23
CA GLY A 432 -22.17 18.11 -3.84
C GLY A 432 -21.51 19.34 -3.23
N PRO A 433 -22.28 20.35 -2.79
CA PRO A 433 -21.76 21.52 -2.11
C PRO A 433 -20.88 21.13 -0.91
N SER A 434 -19.87 21.93 -0.60
CA SER A 434 -19.01 21.67 0.56
C SER A 434 -19.84 21.53 1.85
N GLY A 435 -19.56 20.48 2.61
CA GLY A 435 -20.31 20.12 3.82
C GLY A 435 -21.59 19.31 3.55
N SER A 436 -22.00 19.12 2.30
CA SER A 436 -23.00 18.11 1.97
C SER A 436 -22.37 16.72 2.12
N GLN A 437 -23.03 15.83 2.87
CA GLN A 437 -22.67 14.40 2.99
C GLN A 437 -23.15 13.63 1.75
N ARG A 438 -22.88 14.15 0.56
CA ARG A 438 -23.18 13.50 -0.72
C ARG A 438 -21.88 12.96 -1.28
N PHE A 439 -21.84 11.66 -1.50
CA PHE A 439 -20.64 10.95 -1.92
C PHE A 439 -20.90 10.09 -3.15
N LYS A 440 -19.87 9.98 -3.99
CA LYS A 440 -19.63 8.91 -4.94
C LYS A 440 -18.51 8.02 -4.40
N LEU A 441 -18.31 6.86 -5.00
CA LEU A 441 -17.24 5.94 -4.63
C LEU A 441 -16.16 5.93 -5.71
N ARG A 442 -14.89 6.13 -5.31
CA ARG A 442 -13.73 5.84 -6.16
C ARG A 442 -13.53 4.33 -6.19
N VAL A 443 -13.59 3.74 -7.38
CA VAL A 443 -13.19 2.35 -7.67
C VAL A 443 -11.96 2.37 -8.57
N MET A 444 -11.37 1.22 -8.89
CA MET A 444 -10.08 1.09 -9.60
C MET A 444 -9.84 2.13 -10.71
N PHE A 445 -10.72 2.19 -11.71
CA PHE A 445 -10.54 3.05 -12.89
C PHE A 445 -11.66 4.07 -13.08
N ASP A 446 -12.61 4.15 -12.14
CA ASP A 446 -13.79 5.00 -12.27
C ASP A 446 -14.17 5.69 -10.95
N VAL A 447 -15.09 6.65 -11.06
CA VAL A 447 -15.83 7.21 -9.93
C VAL A 447 -17.31 6.92 -10.18
N VAL A 448 -17.90 6.10 -9.33
CA VAL A 448 -19.23 5.51 -9.52
C VAL A 448 -20.22 6.00 -8.45
N PRO A 449 -21.53 5.89 -8.69
CA PRO A 449 -22.54 6.03 -7.64
C PRO A 449 -22.18 5.26 -6.36
N MET A 450 -22.55 5.79 -5.20
CA MET A 450 -22.17 5.20 -3.91
C MET A 450 -22.71 3.77 -3.76
N GLN A 451 -21.83 2.83 -3.38
CA GLN A 451 -22.16 1.43 -3.12
C GLN A 451 -22.27 1.20 -1.61
N TRP A 452 -23.46 1.45 -1.03
CA TRP A 452 -23.66 1.40 0.43
C TRP A 452 -23.54 0.01 1.03
N ASN A 453 -23.84 -1.05 0.27
CA ASN A 453 -23.75 -2.44 0.71
C ASN A 453 -22.37 -3.08 0.46
N TRP A 454 -21.42 -2.36 -0.15
CA TRP A 454 -20.03 -2.82 -0.29
C TRP A 454 -19.26 -2.60 1.02
N PRO A 455 -18.15 -3.34 1.28
CA PRO A 455 -17.31 -3.12 2.45
C PRO A 455 -16.77 -1.68 2.48
N ALA A 456 -16.68 -1.11 3.68
CA ALA A 456 -16.01 0.16 3.89
C ALA A 456 -14.49 -0.04 3.82
N GLN A 457 -13.85 0.63 2.87
CA GLN A 457 -12.39 0.59 2.72
C GLN A 457 -11.75 1.67 3.60
N VAL A 458 -11.05 1.24 4.65
CA VAL A 458 -10.50 2.11 5.69
C VAL A 458 -9.17 1.57 6.22
N ASN A 459 -8.37 2.43 6.84
CA ASN A 459 -7.18 1.98 7.55
C ASN A 459 -7.50 1.50 8.98
N LEU A 460 -6.50 0.98 9.69
CA LEU A 460 -6.69 0.44 11.04
C LEU A 460 -7.17 1.50 12.03
N HIS A 461 -6.63 2.72 11.97
CA HIS A 461 -7.03 3.81 12.88
C HIS A 461 -8.52 4.16 12.75
N GLU A 462 -9.01 4.19 11.52
CA GLU A 462 -10.42 4.41 11.19
C GLU A 462 -11.32 3.25 11.66
N ALA A 463 -10.84 2.00 11.55
CA ALA A 463 -11.53 0.81 12.03
C ALA A 463 -11.63 0.77 13.57
N GLU A 464 -10.52 1.02 14.28
CA GLU A 464 -10.48 1.14 15.75
C GLU A 464 -11.44 2.24 16.23
N ALA A 465 -11.47 3.37 15.53
CA ALA A 465 -12.32 4.50 15.89
C ALA A 465 -13.80 4.19 15.73
N PHE A 466 -14.16 3.42 14.70
CA PHE A 466 -15.50 2.91 14.53
C PHE A 466 -15.91 2.00 15.71
N CYS A 467 -15.05 1.06 16.12
CA CYS A 467 -15.33 0.19 17.27
C CYS A 467 -15.58 0.97 18.55
N LYS A 468 -14.77 1.99 18.83
CA LYS A 468 -14.94 2.88 20.00
C LYS A 468 -16.22 3.73 19.93
N TRP A 469 -16.60 4.20 18.75
CA TRP A 469 -17.89 4.87 18.56
C TRP A 469 -19.07 3.92 18.78
N LYS A 470 -18.99 2.69 18.26
CA LYS A 470 -20.01 1.67 18.47
C LYS A 470 -20.13 1.31 19.95
N GLN A 471 -19.00 1.23 20.66
CA GLN A 471 -18.95 1.03 22.11
C GLN A 471 -19.66 2.15 22.88
N ALA A 472 -19.44 3.42 22.50
CA ALA A 472 -20.06 4.57 23.16
C ALA A 472 -21.60 4.61 23.01
N LYS A 473 -22.14 3.89 22.03
CA LYS A 473 -23.58 3.73 21.80
C LYS A 473 -24.19 2.50 22.43
N GLN A 474 -23.37 1.56 22.90
CA GLN A 474 -23.83 0.34 23.53
C GLN A 474 -24.42 0.65 24.92
N THR A 475 -25.49 -0.04 25.27
CA THR A 475 -26.16 0.08 26.58
C THR A 475 -25.76 -1.04 27.55
N ASP A 476 -25.25 -2.17 27.05
CA ASP A 476 -24.65 -3.21 27.88
C ASP A 476 -23.19 -2.86 28.23
N ASN A 477 -22.95 -2.46 29.48
CA ASN A 477 -21.62 -2.11 29.98
C ASN A 477 -20.73 -3.32 30.29
N LYS A 478 -21.18 -4.55 30.01
CA LYS A 478 -20.41 -5.79 30.22
C LYS A 478 -19.81 -6.36 28.94
N VAL A 479 -19.93 -5.65 27.82
CA VAL A 479 -19.36 -6.07 26.54
C VAL A 479 -18.40 -5.03 25.98
N VAL A 480 -17.45 -5.51 25.19
CA VAL A 480 -16.41 -4.73 24.54
C VAL A 480 -16.46 -4.98 23.04
N TYR A 481 -16.46 -3.90 22.27
CA TYR A 481 -16.27 -3.93 20.84
C TYR A 481 -14.82 -3.65 20.48
N HIS A 482 -14.24 -4.59 19.73
CA HIS A 482 -12.86 -4.57 19.31
C HIS A 482 -12.76 -5.15 17.89
N LEU A 483 -11.60 -5.02 17.23
CA LEU A 483 -11.43 -5.63 15.90
C LEU A 483 -11.21 -7.14 16.03
N THR A 484 -11.31 -7.87 14.92
CA THR A 484 -10.97 -9.29 14.93
C THR A 484 -9.51 -9.52 15.35
N THR A 485 -9.20 -10.74 15.75
CA THR A 485 -7.80 -11.19 15.89
C THR A 485 -7.54 -12.31 14.89
N GLU A 486 -6.28 -12.63 14.65
CA GLU A 486 -5.89 -13.74 13.78
C GLU A 486 -6.56 -15.05 14.26
N ALA A 487 -6.60 -15.28 15.58
CA ALA A 487 -7.20 -16.46 16.17
C ALA A 487 -8.75 -16.48 16.04
N VAL A 488 -9.42 -15.34 16.21
CA VAL A 488 -10.88 -15.24 16.00
C VAL A 488 -11.21 -15.43 14.51
N HIS A 489 -10.41 -14.86 13.61
CA HIS A 489 -10.55 -15.05 12.17
C HIS A 489 -10.45 -16.53 11.77
N GLN A 490 -9.53 -17.30 12.37
CA GLN A 490 -9.46 -18.75 12.15
C GLN A 490 -10.75 -19.47 12.54
N LEU A 491 -11.44 -19.05 13.62
CA LEU A 491 -12.69 -19.68 14.05
C LEU A 491 -13.91 -19.35 13.17
N MET A 492 -13.86 -18.29 12.38
CA MET A 492 -14.94 -17.94 11.44
C MET A 492 -14.94 -18.81 10.17
N ARG A 493 -13.81 -19.46 9.88
CA ARG A 493 -13.58 -20.29 8.68
C ARG A 493 -14.31 -21.64 8.77
N ASP A 494 -14.60 -22.24 7.61
CA ASP A 494 -15.07 -23.63 7.54
C ASP A 494 -13.93 -24.61 7.87
N ASP A 495 -14.27 -25.82 8.32
CA ASP A 495 -13.30 -26.86 8.71
C ASP A 495 -12.28 -27.15 7.61
N LYS A 496 -12.71 -27.16 6.35
CA LYS A 496 -11.84 -27.38 5.19
C LYS A 496 -10.77 -26.30 5.06
N ASP A 497 -11.12 -25.04 5.31
CA ASP A 497 -10.24 -23.88 5.17
C ASP A 497 -9.25 -23.76 6.35
N ARG A 498 -9.48 -24.50 7.44
CA ARG A 498 -8.56 -24.64 8.59
C ARG A 498 -7.68 -25.89 8.50
N SER A 499 -7.99 -26.79 7.57
CA SER A 499 -7.30 -28.07 7.46
C SER A 499 -5.94 -27.94 6.77
N ALA A 500 -5.03 -28.87 7.05
CA ALA A 500 -3.78 -29.03 6.30
C ALA A 500 -3.96 -29.87 5.00
N ASP A 501 -5.21 -30.12 4.57
CA ASP A 501 -5.49 -30.86 3.33
C ASP A 501 -5.30 -29.95 2.11
N ALA A 502 -4.34 -30.27 1.26
CA ALA A 502 -4.06 -29.52 0.04
C ALA A 502 -5.21 -29.62 -1.00
N SER A 503 -6.01 -30.70 -0.97
CA SER A 503 -7.15 -30.86 -1.86
C SER A 503 -8.36 -29.99 -1.51
N SER A 504 -8.30 -29.32 -0.36
CA SER A 504 -9.29 -28.35 0.08
C SER A 504 -8.87 -26.89 -0.16
N ASP A 505 -7.66 -26.68 -0.66
CA ASP A 505 -7.12 -25.33 -0.86
C ASP A 505 -7.50 -24.79 -2.23
N ASP A 506 -8.37 -23.79 -2.25
CA ASP A 506 -8.98 -23.27 -3.47
C ASP A 506 -7.95 -22.78 -4.49
N ILE A 507 -6.82 -22.22 -4.03
CA ILE A 507 -5.72 -21.78 -4.91
C ILE A 507 -5.01 -22.96 -5.59
N LEU A 508 -5.08 -24.17 -5.06
CA LEU A 508 -4.50 -25.39 -5.67
C LEU A 508 -5.51 -26.16 -6.51
N THR A 509 -6.81 -25.94 -6.30
CA THR A 509 -7.89 -26.73 -6.91
C THR A 509 -8.80 -25.95 -7.84
N LEU A 510 -8.55 -24.65 -8.08
CA LEU A 510 -9.35 -23.82 -8.98
C LEU A 510 -9.50 -24.49 -10.36
N PRO A 511 -10.74 -24.76 -10.83
CA PRO A 511 -10.98 -25.36 -12.13
C PRO A 511 -10.55 -24.45 -13.28
N GLU A 512 -10.09 -25.06 -14.38
CA GLU A 512 -9.69 -24.33 -15.58
C GLU A 512 -10.87 -23.55 -16.20
N GLY A 513 -10.63 -22.31 -16.61
CA GLY A 513 -11.61 -21.47 -17.31
C GLY A 513 -12.72 -20.90 -16.42
N ILE A 514 -12.61 -21.03 -15.09
CA ILE A 514 -13.57 -20.50 -14.12
C ILE A 514 -12.81 -19.62 -13.12
N ASN A 515 -13.35 -18.44 -12.80
CA ASN A 515 -12.77 -17.58 -11.76
C ASN A 515 -13.13 -18.07 -10.35
N MET A 516 -12.41 -17.58 -9.32
CA MET A 516 -12.55 -18.05 -7.94
C MET A 516 -13.95 -17.79 -7.37
N ALA A 517 -14.55 -16.64 -7.66
CA ALA A 517 -15.88 -16.29 -7.20
C ALA A 517 -16.94 -17.28 -7.70
N ASN A 518 -16.91 -17.62 -9.00
CA ASN A 518 -17.84 -18.58 -9.57
C ASN A 518 -17.57 -20.02 -9.11
N ALA A 519 -16.30 -20.39 -8.89
CA ALA A 519 -15.92 -21.74 -8.49
C ALA A 519 -16.19 -22.02 -7.00
N THR A 520 -15.96 -21.03 -6.13
CA THR A 520 -15.86 -21.23 -4.67
C THR A 520 -16.76 -20.30 -3.86
N GLY A 521 -17.34 -19.28 -4.48
CA GLY A 521 -18.08 -18.24 -3.78
C GLY A 521 -17.19 -17.26 -3.01
N LYS A 522 -15.90 -17.11 -3.37
CA LYS A 522 -14.98 -16.16 -2.74
C LYS A 522 -14.50 -15.12 -3.75
N ASN A 523 -14.72 -13.83 -3.48
CA ASN A 523 -14.22 -12.73 -4.33
C ASN A 523 -12.73 -12.50 -4.07
N VAL A 524 -11.89 -13.39 -4.57
CA VAL A 524 -10.42 -13.33 -4.43
C VAL A 524 -9.80 -13.83 -5.73
N ASN A 525 -8.48 -13.81 -5.85
CA ASN A 525 -7.74 -14.24 -7.03
C ASN A 525 -8.17 -13.47 -8.29
N TRP A 526 -8.41 -12.17 -8.15
CA TRP A 526 -8.83 -11.28 -9.23
C TRP A 526 -10.10 -11.75 -9.95
N SER A 527 -11.08 -12.26 -9.19
CA SER A 527 -12.36 -12.67 -9.78
C SER A 527 -13.15 -11.49 -10.35
N TYR A 528 -13.07 -10.34 -9.68
CA TYR A 528 -13.61 -9.06 -10.11
C TYR A 528 -12.57 -7.97 -9.90
N MET A 529 -12.66 -6.87 -10.65
CA MET A 529 -11.83 -5.67 -10.44
C MET A 529 -12.39 -4.72 -9.36
N SER A 530 -13.25 -5.24 -8.47
CA SER A 530 -13.91 -4.46 -7.44
C SER A 530 -14.31 -5.32 -6.25
N PHE A 531 -14.66 -4.65 -5.14
CA PHE A 531 -15.47 -5.26 -4.10
C PHE A 531 -16.84 -5.72 -4.65
N SER A 532 -17.50 -6.57 -3.87
CA SER A 532 -18.90 -6.98 -4.02
C SER A 532 -19.69 -6.55 -2.78
N PRO A 533 -21.04 -6.54 -2.84
CA PRO A 533 -21.86 -6.38 -1.65
C PRO A 533 -21.48 -7.42 -0.60
N VAL A 534 -21.45 -7.01 0.67
CA VAL A 534 -21.01 -7.86 1.78
C VAL A 534 -21.87 -9.11 1.99
N ASP A 535 -23.05 -9.14 1.38
CA ASP A 535 -24.02 -10.24 1.41
C ASP A 535 -24.21 -10.94 0.05
N ALA A 536 -23.38 -10.63 -0.96
CA ALA A 536 -23.54 -11.15 -2.32
C ALA A 536 -23.12 -12.63 -2.44
N LEU A 537 -22.02 -12.99 -1.79
CA LEU A 537 -21.43 -14.31 -1.90
C LEU A 537 -21.83 -15.22 -0.73
N PRO A 538 -21.78 -16.56 -0.90
CA PRO A 538 -22.23 -17.50 0.13
C PRO A 538 -21.46 -17.36 1.45
N PRO A 539 -22.12 -17.51 2.61
CA PRO A 539 -21.43 -17.52 3.90
C PRO A 539 -20.75 -18.87 4.18
N THR A 540 -19.89 -18.88 5.19
CA THR A 540 -19.42 -20.09 5.87
C THR A 540 -20.60 -20.84 6.53
N VAL A 541 -20.38 -22.09 6.94
CA VAL A 541 -21.40 -22.90 7.64
C VAL A 541 -21.93 -22.21 8.90
N GLN A 542 -21.10 -21.40 9.57
CA GLN A 542 -21.49 -20.62 10.75
C GLN A 542 -22.27 -19.34 10.40
N GLY A 543 -22.27 -18.93 9.14
CA GLY A 543 -23.03 -17.77 8.66
C GLY A 543 -22.19 -16.52 8.36
N PHE A 544 -20.85 -16.58 8.48
CA PHE A 544 -19.98 -15.43 8.19
C PHE A 544 -19.77 -15.27 6.68
N HIS A 545 -19.95 -14.07 6.16
CA HIS A 545 -19.63 -13.73 4.77
C HIS A 545 -18.23 -13.10 4.69
N ASP A 546 -17.59 -13.23 3.53
CA ASP A 546 -16.31 -12.59 3.22
C ASP A 546 -15.21 -12.84 4.28
N VAL A 547 -15.16 -14.05 4.85
CA VAL A 547 -14.01 -14.49 5.68
C VAL A 547 -12.76 -14.69 4.80
N PHE A 548 -12.97 -14.99 3.52
CA PHE A 548 -11.94 -14.94 2.49
C PHE A 548 -12.42 -14.09 1.31
N GLY A 549 -11.54 -13.23 0.82
CA GLY A 549 -11.82 -12.35 -0.29
C GLY A 549 -12.72 -11.17 0.05
N ASN A 550 -13.14 -10.49 -1.01
CA ASN A 550 -13.75 -9.17 -1.02
C ASN A 550 -12.77 -8.12 -0.49
N ALA A 551 -12.49 -8.08 0.81
CA ALA A 551 -11.52 -7.18 1.41
C ALA A 551 -10.73 -7.88 2.51
N TRP A 552 -9.46 -7.50 2.66
CA TRP A 552 -8.66 -7.85 3.82
C TRP A 552 -9.34 -7.40 5.13
N GLU A 553 -9.25 -8.20 6.18
CA GLU A 553 -9.73 -7.85 7.52
C GLU A 553 -8.58 -7.35 8.41
N TRP A 554 -8.65 -6.09 8.85
CA TRP A 554 -7.76 -5.56 9.88
C TRP A 554 -7.92 -6.30 11.22
N CYS A 555 -6.80 -6.81 11.75
CA CYS A 555 -6.74 -7.48 13.05
C CYS A 555 -6.04 -6.63 14.13
N GLU A 556 -6.39 -6.87 15.40
CA GLU A 556 -5.72 -6.21 16.54
C GLU A 556 -4.29 -6.70 16.78
N ASP A 557 -3.95 -7.89 16.28
CA ASP A 557 -2.65 -8.52 16.44
C ASP A 557 -1.54 -7.64 15.84
N LYS A 558 -0.48 -7.43 16.62
CA LYS A 558 0.78 -6.96 16.06
C LYS A 558 1.44 -8.07 15.26
N PHE A 559 2.04 -7.70 14.13
CA PHE A 559 2.75 -8.68 13.32
C PHE A 559 3.94 -9.23 14.10
N SER A 560 4.02 -10.55 14.17
CA SER A 560 5.00 -11.26 15.00
C SER A 560 5.32 -12.63 14.43
N ALA A 561 6.53 -13.10 14.76
CA ALA A 561 7.02 -14.41 14.39
C ALA A 561 6.24 -15.53 15.13
N LEU A 562 5.84 -16.57 14.41
CA LEU A 562 5.35 -17.79 15.03
C LEU A 562 6.51 -18.57 15.67
N PRO A 563 6.30 -19.33 16.76
CA PRO A 563 7.30 -20.25 17.29
C PRO A 563 7.80 -21.22 16.20
N GLY A 564 9.10 -21.22 15.93
CA GLY A 564 9.69 -22.00 14.83
C GLY A 564 9.88 -21.25 13.51
N PHE A 565 9.55 -19.95 13.48
CA PHE A 565 9.94 -19.01 12.42
C PHE A 565 11.43 -19.10 12.12
N ARG A 566 11.77 -19.05 10.84
CA ARG A 566 13.14 -18.95 10.35
C ARG A 566 13.14 -18.04 9.12
N VAL A 567 13.99 -17.03 9.15
CA VAL A 567 14.23 -16.14 8.02
C VAL A 567 14.66 -16.97 6.81
N HIS A 568 14.05 -16.71 5.66
CA HIS A 568 14.42 -17.40 4.43
C HIS A 568 15.71 -16.80 3.85
N PRO A 569 16.75 -17.61 3.53
CA PRO A 569 18.07 -17.09 3.15
C PRO A 569 18.08 -16.31 1.83
N TYR A 570 17.08 -16.49 0.97
CA TYR A 570 16.97 -15.73 -0.28
C TYR A 570 16.37 -14.34 -0.08
N TYR A 571 15.64 -14.09 1.01
CA TYR A 571 14.96 -12.81 1.23
C TYR A 571 14.85 -12.55 2.73
N ASP A 572 15.94 -12.03 3.30
CA ASP A 572 16.14 -11.96 4.74
C ASP A 572 15.43 -10.76 5.39
N ASP A 573 15.00 -9.79 4.61
CA ASP A 573 14.33 -8.56 5.05
C ASP A 573 12.82 -8.50 4.74
N PHE A 574 12.20 -9.61 4.31
CA PHE A 574 10.76 -9.64 3.99
C PHE A 574 9.87 -9.49 5.24
N SER A 575 10.09 -10.31 6.27
CA SER A 575 9.23 -10.34 7.48
C SER A 575 9.91 -9.84 8.73
N GLU A 576 11.19 -10.19 8.92
CA GLU A 576 11.94 -9.90 10.16
C GLU A 576 11.89 -8.43 10.57
N PRO A 577 12.12 -7.45 9.67
CA PRO A 577 12.09 -6.03 10.02
C PRO A 577 10.73 -5.56 10.55
N CYS A 578 9.65 -6.23 10.17
CA CYS A 578 8.28 -5.85 10.49
C CYS A 578 7.78 -6.42 11.81
N PHE A 579 8.59 -7.27 12.46
CA PHE A 579 8.46 -7.57 13.87
C PHE A 579 9.06 -6.42 14.69
N ASP A 580 8.43 -5.24 14.63
CA ASP A 580 8.84 -4.02 15.35
C ASP A 580 7.82 -3.46 16.37
N GLY A 581 6.56 -3.93 16.33
CA GLY A 581 5.48 -3.57 17.26
C GLY A 581 4.51 -2.56 16.65
N GLU A 582 4.78 -2.16 15.42
CA GLU A 582 4.11 -1.05 14.75
C GLU A 582 3.34 -1.50 13.50
N HIS A 583 3.50 -2.76 13.08
CA HIS A 583 2.70 -3.38 12.03
C HIS A 583 1.58 -4.22 12.64
N ASN A 584 0.43 -4.22 11.98
CA ASN A 584 -0.73 -5.00 12.37
C ASN A 584 -1.04 -6.04 11.30
N VAL A 585 -1.51 -7.21 11.74
CA VAL A 585 -1.89 -8.31 10.86
C VAL A 585 -3.17 -7.94 10.09
N ILE A 586 -3.22 -8.35 8.83
CA ILE A 586 -4.43 -8.41 8.02
C ILE A 586 -4.66 -9.84 7.53
N MET A 587 -5.91 -10.29 7.49
CA MET A 587 -6.28 -11.67 7.16
C MET A 587 -7.36 -11.73 6.06
N GLY A 588 -7.41 -12.84 5.33
CA GLY A 588 -8.53 -13.19 4.44
C GLY A 588 -8.37 -12.82 2.96
N GLY A 589 -7.47 -11.91 2.61
CA GLY A 589 -7.29 -11.47 1.22
C GLY A 589 -8.36 -10.50 0.73
N SER A 590 -8.05 -9.70 -0.29
CA SER A 590 -9.01 -8.85 -1.00
C SER A 590 -9.40 -9.42 -2.36
N PHE A 591 -10.30 -8.74 -3.09
CA PHE A 591 -10.57 -9.06 -4.50
C PHE A 591 -9.32 -9.04 -5.38
N ALA A 592 -8.31 -8.23 -5.01
CA ALA A 592 -7.05 -8.06 -5.71
C ALA A 592 -5.92 -8.94 -5.15
N SER A 593 -6.19 -9.77 -4.14
CA SER A 593 -5.26 -10.81 -3.68
C SER A 593 -5.26 -11.98 -4.65
N GLY A 594 -4.16 -12.72 -4.77
CA GLY A 594 -4.03 -13.86 -5.67
C GLY A 594 -2.81 -14.72 -5.36
N GLY A 595 -2.88 -16.02 -5.67
CA GLY A 595 -1.85 -16.97 -5.25
C GLY A 595 -1.67 -17.03 -3.72
N ASP A 596 -0.44 -17.07 -3.25
CA ASP A 596 -0.10 -17.04 -1.83
C ASP A 596 -0.30 -15.64 -1.22
N ASN A 597 -0.26 -14.57 -2.03
CA ASN A 597 -0.63 -13.23 -1.61
C ASN A 597 -2.13 -13.12 -1.34
N GLY A 598 -2.56 -13.52 -0.13
CA GLY A 598 -3.90 -13.33 0.41
C GLY A 598 -4.97 -14.33 -0.03
N ALA A 599 -4.79 -15.03 -1.15
CA ALA A 599 -5.74 -16.07 -1.56
C ALA A 599 -5.46 -17.44 -0.90
N SER A 600 -4.23 -17.68 -0.46
CA SER A 600 -3.85 -18.83 0.36
C SER A 600 -4.51 -18.78 1.73
N LYS A 601 -5.00 -19.93 2.20
CA LYS A 601 -5.57 -20.06 3.55
C LYS A 601 -4.55 -19.84 4.68
N PHE A 602 -3.26 -19.86 4.37
CA PHE A 602 -2.16 -19.62 5.32
C PHE A 602 -1.65 -18.18 5.32
N ALA A 603 -2.11 -17.34 4.39
CA ALA A 603 -1.59 -15.99 4.20
C ALA A 603 -1.72 -15.16 5.48
N ARG A 604 -0.59 -14.57 5.90
CA ARG A 604 -0.47 -13.64 7.02
C ARG A 604 0.30 -12.40 6.56
N TYR A 605 -0.42 -11.33 6.27
CA TYR A 605 0.19 -10.07 5.84
C TYR A 605 0.09 -9.02 6.93
N HIS A 606 0.88 -7.97 6.76
CA HIS A 606 1.00 -6.94 7.77
C HIS A 606 1.25 -5.60 7.12
N PHE A 607 0.72 -4.55 7.75
CA PHE A 607 0.95 -3.19 7.32
C PHE A 607 0.95 -2.25 8.52
N ARG A 608 1.59 -1.09 8.37
CA ARG A 608 1.43 0.00 9.33
C ARG A 608 -0.06 0.42 9.37
N PRO A 609 -0.59 0.78 10.55
CA PRO A 609 -1.98 1.18 10.75
C PRO A 609 -2.55 2.28 9.84
N HIS A 610 -1.69 3.10 9.24
CA HIS A 610 -2.06 4.26 8.44
C HIS A 610 -2.00 4.03 6.93
N PHE A 611 -1.42 2.91 6.46
CA PHE A 611 -1.41 2.58 5.04
C PHE A 611 -2.80 2.10 4.60
N PHE A 612 -3.24 2.57 3.43
CA PHE A 612 -4.43 2.03 2.81
C PHE A 612 -4.08 0.73 2.10
N GLN A 613 -4.94 -0.27 2.31
CA GLN A 613 -4.97 -1.53 1.58
C GLN A 613 -6.39 -1.72 1.03
N HIS A 614 -6.63 -2.78 0.26
CA HIS A 614 -7.99 -3.23 -0.07
C HIS A 614 -8.61 -3.91 1.15
N ALA A 615 -8.67 -3.16 2.25
CA ALA A 615 -8.97 -3.65 3.59
C ALA A 615 -10.21 -2.96 4.16
N GLY A 616 -11.07 -3.77 4.75
CA GLY A 616 -12.13 -3.36 5.64
C GLY A 616 -11.88 -3.92 7.02
N PHE A 617 -12.96 -4.15 7.77
CA PHE A 617 -12.85 -4.70 9.11
C PHE A 617 -14.18 -5.30 9.57
N ARG A 618 -14.08 -6.09 10.65
CA ARG A 618 -15.20 -6.71 11.34
C ARG A 618 -15.14 -6.36 12.82
N VAL A 619 -16.31 -6.17 13.41
CA VAL A 619 -16.44 -5.90 14.85
C VAL A 619 -16.65 -7.23 15.58
N VAL A 620 -15.85 -7.46 16.61
CA VAL A 620 -16.02 -8.54 17.59
C VAL A 620 -16.61 -7.96 18.87
N GLU A 621 -17.58 -8.66 19.43
CA GLU A 621 -18.12 -8.44 20.75
C GLU A 621 -17.59 -9.49 21.72
N GLN A 622 -16.93 -9.02 22.78
CA GLN A 622 -16.45 -9.88 23.85
C GLN A 622 -17.06 -9.46 25.18
N LYS A 623 -17.49 -10.45 25.97
CA LYS A 623 -17.94 -10.23 27.34
C LYS A 623 -16.77 -9.99 28.27
N MET A 624 -16.88 -8.97 29.11
CA MET A 624 -15.97 -8.77 30.22
C MET A 624 -16.16 -9.84 31.29
N ASP A 625 -15.07 -10.20 31.96
CA ASP A 625 -15.11 -10.99 33.18
C ASP A 625 -15.54 -10.16 34.41
N ASP A 626 -15.64 -10.81 35.57
CA ASP A 626 -16.05 -10.16 36.83
C ASP A 626 -15.08 -9.07 37.31
N GLU A 627 -13.88 -8.99 36.75
CA GLU A 627 -12.87 -7.97 37.04
C GLU A 627 -12.89 -6.82 36.01
N GLY A 628 -13.83 -6.83 35.06
CA GLY A 628 -13.95 -5.79 34.04
C GLY A 628 -12.83 -5.85 32.98
N ALA A 629 -12.30 -7.04 32.72
CA ALA A 629 -11.28 -7.30 31.72
C ALA A 629 -11.78 -8.26 30.63
N ILE A 630 -11.13 -8.23 29.48
CA ILE A 630 -11.29 -9.23 28.41
C ILE A 630 -9.97 -9.97 28.21
N THR A 631 -10.05 -11.17 27.65
CA THR A 631 -8.88 -11.92 27.18
C THR A 631 -8.87 -11.86 25.66
N LEU A 632 -8.00 -11.03 25.10
CA LEU A 632 -7.81 -10.91 23.67
C LEU A 632 -6.94 -12.07 23.18
N ALA A 633 -7.50 -12.97 22.38
CA ALA A 633 -6.81 -14.14 21.87
C ALA A 633 -5.91 -13.76 20.68
N THR A 634 -4.63 -13.51 20.93
CA THR A 634 -3.70 -12.97 19.92
C THR A 634 -2.51 -13.88 19.65
N THR A 635 -1.83 -13.66 18.52
CA THR A 635 -0.62 -14.38 18.13
C THR A 635 0.68 -13.66 18.50
N ASP A 636 0.60 -12.44 19.03
CA ASP A 636 1.74 -11.55 19.33
C ASP A 636 2.30 -11.61 20.75
N VAL A 637 1.60 -12.33 21.64
CA VAL A 637 2.07 -12.59 23.01
C VAL A 637 3.22 -13.59 22.99
N ASN A 638 4.26 -13.44 23.82
CA ASN A 638 5.35 -14.43 23.91
C ASN A 638 5.95 -14.89 22.56
N ALA A 639 6.13 -13.99 21.59
CA ALA A 639 6.90 -14.28 20.37
C ALA A 639 8.30 -14.85 20.72
N PRO A 640 9.04 -15.52 19.81
CA PRO A 640 10.36 -16.12 20.08
C PRO A 640 11.56 -15.15 19.85
N PRO A 641 12.66 -15.19 20.66
CA PRO A 641 13.84 -14.31 20.48
C PRO A 641 14.58 -14.49 19.13
N PRO A 642 15.38 -13.51 18.64
CA PRO A 642 15.76 -12.22 19.27
C PRO A 642 14.65 -11.17 19.30
N TYR A 643 13.51 -11.46 18.68
CA TYR A 643 12.34 -10.60 18.51
C TYR A 643 11.53 -10.33 19.81
N VAL A 644 12.17 -10.48 20.98
CA VAL A 644 11.55 -10.53 22.32
C VAL A 644 12.42 -9.94 23.40
N ASN A 645 13.69 -9.59 23.14
CA ASN A 645 14.51 -8.97 24.18
C ASN A 645 14.08 -7.51 24.35
N GLY A 646 13.09 -7.32 25.22
CA GLY A 646 12.35 -6.07 25.45
C GLY A 646 10.95 -6.00 24.81
N ASN A 647 10.36 -7.14 24.40
CA ASN A 647 9.10 -7.26 23.63
C ASN A 647 8.10 -6.07 23.81
N PRO A 648 7.91 -5.21 22.78
CA PRO A 648 6.82 -4.23 22.69
C PRO A 648 5.49 -4.78 22.11
N PHE A 649 5.49 -5.96 21.47
CA PHE A 649 4.40 -6.54 20.69
C PHE A 649 3.13 -6.77 21.51
N ARG A 650 3.21 -7.56 22.59
CA ARG A 650 2.17 -7.65 23.63
C ARG A 650 2.67 -8.50 24.80
N SER A 651 2.62 -7.97 26.02
CA SER A 651 3.07 -8.70 27.23
C SER A 651 1.95 -9.50 27.90
N THR A 652 0.69 -9.27 27.55
CA THR A 652 -0.46 -9.98 28.13
C THR A 652 -1.66 -9.98 27.17
N GLU A 653 -2.37 -11.11 27.13
CA GLU A 653 -3.67 -11.27 26.46
C GLU A 653 -4.79 -10.57 27.24
N ARG A 654 -4.58 -10.29 28.54
CA ARG A 654 -5.59 -9.69 29.42
C ARG A 654 -5.62 -8.18 29.24
N VAL A 655 -6.72 -7.65 28.70
CA VAL A 655 -6.95 -6.21 28.54
C VAL A 655 -8.00 -5.76 29.55
N VAL A 656 -7.59 -4.92 30.50
CA VAL A 656 -8.51 -4.31 31.47
C VAL A 656 -9.23 -3.16 30.78
N VAL A 657 -10.55 -3.29 30.59
CA VAL A 657 -11.36 -2.31 29.85
C VAL A 657 -11.88 -1.21 30.79
N SER A 658 -11.93 -1.49 32.08
CA SER A 658 -12.25 -0.52 33.13
C SER A 658 -11.05 -0.21 34.01
N GLY A 659 -10.51 1.00 33.87
CA GLY A 659 -9.61 1.57 34.86
C GLY A 659 -10.29 2.74 35.53
N ALA A 660 -10.21 2.80 36.86
CA ALA A 660 -9.93 4.07 37.52
C ALA A 660 -8.56 4.64 37.05
N GLY A 661 -8.37 4.78 35.73
CA GLY A 661 -7.30 5.52 35.05
C GLY A 661 -7.79 6.90 34.57
N LEU A 662 -8.99 7.27 35.00
CA LEU A 662 -9.58 8.61 34.93
C LEU A 662 -9.42 9.38 36.26
N GLU A 663 -8.51 8.97 37.13
CA GLU A 663 -7.74 9.97 37.89
C GLU A 663 -6.57 10.43 37.03
N SER A 664 -6.88 11.01 35.86
CA SER A 664 -6.07 12.13 35.43
C SER A 664 -6.32 13.22 36.47
N THR A 665 -5.39 13.40 37.39
CA THR A 665 -5.11 14.75 37.91
C THR A 665 -4.62 15.60 36.75
N ASP A 666 -5.55 15.96 35.88
CA ASP A 666 -5.56 17.10 34.97
C ASP A 666 -6.91 17.10 34.27
N ALA A 667 -7.94 17.30 35.09
CA ALA A 667 -9.07 18.09 34.67
C ALA A 667 -8.58 19.51 34.39
N THR A 668 -7.96 19.74 33.23
CA THR A 668 -7.77 21.09 32.71
C THR A 668 -8.18 21.16 31.25
N ALA A 669 -9.32 21.83 31.10
CA ALA A 669 -9.76 22.62 29.95
C ALA A 669 -9.99 21.87 28.64
N GLY A 670 -11.22 22.02 28.12
CA GLY A 670 -11.42 21.97 26.68
C GLY A 670 -10.36 22.84 26.04
N THR A 671 -9.49 22.24 25.24
CA THR A 671 -8.34 22.91 24.64
C THR A 671 -8.89 23.95 23.66
N SER A 672 -9.02 25.18 24.15
CA SER A 672 -9.07 26.35 23.29
C SER A 672 -7.87 26.29 22.35
N CYS A 673 -7.93 26.95 21.18
CA CYS A 673 -6.78 27.03 20.27
C CYS A 673 -5.49 27.44 21.01
N GLN A 674 -5.63 28.23 22.07
CA GLN A 674 -4.53 28.60 22.97
C GLN A 674 -3.91 27.41 23.70
N GLY A 675 -4.71 26.50 24.29
CA GLY A 675 -4.18 25.31 24.96
C GLY A 675 -3.49 24.33 24.00
N LEU A 676 -4.00 24.20 22.77
CA LEU A 676 -3.35 23.41 21.71
C LEU A 676 -2.02 24.06 21.28
N PHE A 677 -1.97 25.38 21.12
CA PHE A 677 -0.75 26.11 20.78
C PHE A 677 0.30 26.02 21.88
N GLU A 678 -0.11 26.08 23.15
CA GLU A 678 0.78 25.89 24.29
C GLU A 678 1.36 24.47 24.32
N ASP A 679 0.55 23.44 24.03
CA ASP A 679 1.04 22.05 23.95
C ASP A 679 2.00 21.82 22.77
N LEU A 680 1.68 22.31 21.57
CA LEU A 680 2.55 22.21 20.39
C LEU A 680 3.86 22.98 20.58
N ARG A 681 3.80 24.17 21.18
CA ARG A 681 4.97 24.94 21.57
C ARG A 681 5.83 24.16 22.54
N ARG A 682 5.24 23.60 23.60
CA ARG A 682 5.94 22.80 24.61
C ARG A 682 6.62 21.58 23.99
N LYS A 683 5.96 20.85 23.10
CA LYS A 683 6.54 19.68 22.39
C LYS A 683 7.70 20.07 21.48
N SER A 684 7.56 21.20 20.77
CA SER A 684 8.63 21.76 19.93
C SER A 684 9.85 22.19 20.77
N GLU A 685 9.59 22.81 21.92
CA GLU A 685 10.64 23.17 22.89
C GLU A 685 11.33 21.92 23.47
N GLN A 686 10.59 20.86 23.82
CA GLN A 686 11.15 19.59 24.30
C GLN A 686 12.01 18.87 23.26
N ALA A 687 11.59 18.86 22.00
CA ALA A 687 12.39 18.26 20.92
C ALA A 687 13.71 19.00 20.73
N LEU A 688 13.68 20.35 20.80
CA LEU A 688 14.89 21.16 20.76
C LEU A 688 15.78 20.92 21.99
N GLU A 689 15.19 20.83 23.19
CA GLU A 689 15.94 20.51 24.42
C GLU A 689 16.62 19.14 24.33
N ALA A 690 15.94 18.11 23.81
CA ALA A 690 16.54 16.78 23.61
C ALA A 690 17.70 16.81 22.60
N PHE A 691 17.56 17.57 21.51
CA PHE A 691 18.66 17.79 20.57
C PHE A 691 19.84 18.51 21.24
N VAL A 692 19.55 19.54 22.04
CA VAL A 692 20.55 20.31 22.76
C VAL A 692 21.29 19.42 23.78
N GLU A 693 20.57 18.60 24.55
CA GLU A 693 21.15 17.68 25.54
C GLU A 693 22.01 16.59 24.88
N SER A 694 21.51 15.94 23.83
CA SER A 694 22.28 14.92 23.10
C SER A 694 23.57 15.49 22.51
N SER A 695 23.51 16.71 21.97
CA SER A 695 24.65 17.41 21.36
C SER A 695 25.65 17.99 22.38
N THR A 696 25.30 18.05 23.66
CA THR A 696 26.13 18.65 24.72
C THR A 696 26.59 17.68 25.80
N SER A 697 26.20 16.41 25.70
CA SER A 697 26.55 15.32 26.63
C SER A 697 28.07 15.14 26.88
N VAL A 698 28.93 15.69 26.01
CA VAL A 698 30.40 15.57 26.07
C VAL A 698 31.10 16.91 26.39
N VAL A 699 30.37 18.00 26.65
CA VAL A 699 30.93 19.35 26.82
C VAL A 699 30.48 19.99 28.13
N ALA A 700 31.43 20.52 28.91
CA ALA A 700 31.13 21.17 30.19
C ALA A 700 30.61 22.61 29.99
N GLY A 701 29.31 22.83 30.23
CA GLY A 701 28.68 24.15 30.24
C GLY A 701 27.24 24.14 29.71
N LYS A 702 26.44 25.17 30.02
CA LYS A 702 25.07 25.28 29.47
C LYS A 702 25.15 25.81 28.03
N PRO A 703 24.59 25.10 27.04
CA PRO A 703 24.59 25.55 25.65
C PRO A 703 23.78 26.84 25.47
N LEU A 704 24.27 27.71 24.58
CA LEU A 704 23.55 28.91 24.17
C LEU A 704 22.71 28.60 22.94
N VAL A 705 21.45 29.03 22.91
CA VAL A 705 20.54 28.80 21.77
C VAL A 705 20.26 30.11 21.05
N ALA A 706 20.66 30.20 19.78
CA ALA A 706 20.43 31.32 18.88
C ALA A 706 19.18 31.07 18.04
N ARG A 707 18.02 31.59 18.48
CA ARG A 707 16.69 31.34 17.87
C ARG A 707 16.33 32.25 16.66
N GLU A 708 17.29 32.97 16.11
CA GLU A 708 17.11 33.84 14.93
C GLU A 708 18.22 33.60 13.89
N GLY A 709 18.60 32.32 13.74
CA GLY A 709 19.60 31.87 12.78
C GLY A 709 20.93 32.62 12.82
N THR A 710 21.47 32.93 11.64
CA THR A 710 22.82 33.49 11.48
C THR A 710 23.02 34.83 12.18
N VAL A 711 21.98 35.67 12.29
CA VAL A 711 22.09 37.00 12.94
C VAL A 711 22.32 36.85 14.45
N ALA A 712 21.53 36.01 15.12
CA ALA A 712 21.70 35.74 16.54
C ALA A 712 23.04 35.01 16.81
N ALA A 713 23.42 34.08 15.93
CA ALA A 713 24.69 33.37 16.02
C ALA A 713 25.90 34.34 15.95
N ALA A 714 25.86 35.30 15.02
CA ALA A 714 26.89 36.33 14.86
C ALA A 714 27.05 37.24 16.08
N LYS A 715 25.96 37.49 16.82
CA LYS A 715 25.96 38.28 18.06
C LYS A 715 26.50 37.46 19.24
N LEU A 716 26.05 36.22 19.39
CA LEU A 716 26.40 35.36 20.52
C LEU A 716 27.83 34.84 20.45
N ARG A 717 28.40 34.62 19.25
CA ARG A 717 29.79 34.13 19.10
C ARG A 717 30.86 35.00 19.78
N ARG A 718 30.60 36.31 19.94
CA ARG A 718 31.50 37.27 20.61
C ARG A 718 31.45 37.18 22.13
N GLN A 719 30.38 36.61 22.68
CA GLN A 719 30.14 36.48 24.11
C GLN A 719 30.57 35.09 24.64
N MET A 720 30.78 34.15 23.72
CA MET A 720 31.18 32.78 24.03
C MET A 720 32.66 32.65 24.35
N LYS A 721 32.96 31.75 25.28
CA LYS A 721 34.32 31.31 25.59
C LYS A 721 34.68 30.05 24.80
N CYS A 722 35.97 29.85 24.56
CA CYS A 722 36.50 28.60 24.05
C CYS A 722 35.95 27.40 24.86
N GLY A 723 35.42 26.40 24.15
CA GLY A 723 34.81 25.20 24.71
C GLY A 723 33.29 25.22 24.83
N GLU A 724 32.63 26.39 24.73
CA GLU A 724 31.16 26.49 24.84
C GLU A 724 30.44 26.07 23.54
N VAL A 725 29.20 25.58 23.68
CA VAL A 725 28.35 25.14 22.56
C VAL A 725 27.29 26.19 22.24
N LEU A 726 27.15 26.50 20.95
CA LEU A 726 26.12 27.33 20.35
C LEU A 726 25.20 26.46 19.50
N VAL A 727 23.91 26.48 19.77
CA VAL A 727 22.89 25.84 18.94
C VAL A 727 22.17 26.92 18.13
N VAL A 728 22.08 26.78 16.81
CA VAL A 728 21.50 27.77 15.91
C VAL A 728 20.17 27.25 15.35
N VAL A 729 19.11 28.04 15.50
CA VAL A 729 17.72 27.73 15.11
C VAL A 729 17.08 28.96 14.45
N PRO A 730 16.49 28.87 13.25
CA PRO A 730 16.83 27.89 12.22
C PRO A 730 18.26 28.14 11.72
N SER A 731 18.97 27.09 11.34
CA SER A 731 20.29 27.17 10.71
C SER A 731 20.12 27.39 9.20
N ASP A 732 20.72 28.45 8.66
CA ASP A 732 20.73 28.75 7.22
C ASP A 732 22.12 28.51 6.59
N GLU A 733 22.20 28.54 5.25
CA GLU A 733 23.45 28.35 4.48
C GLU A 733 24.57 29.35 4.86
N ALA A 734 24.26 30.48 5.48
CA ALA A 734 25.25 31.46 5.92
C ALA A 734 25.77 31.20 7.36
N THR A 735 25.15 30.28 8.11
CA THR A 735 25.55 29.91 9.47
C THR A 735 26.99 29.41 9.53
N PRO A 736 27.44 28.50 8.62
CA PRO A 736 28.82 28.04 8.61
C PRO A 736 29.82 29.17 8.35
N ALA A 737 29.52 30.10 7.42
CA ALA A 737 30.40 31.24 7.13
C ALA A 737 30.61 32.17 8.34
N VAL A 738 29.68 32.20 9.30
CA VAL A 738 29.79 32.96 10.54
C VAL A 738 30.57 32.21 11.63
N LEU A 739 30.66 30.89 11.57
CA LEU A 739 31.15 30.05 12.67
C LEU A 739 32.40 29.21 12.34
N GLU A 740 32.57 28.70 11.11
CA GLU A 740 33.58 27.69 10.73
C GLU A 740 35.04 28.05 11.01
N GLU A 741 35.42 29.34 11.06
CA GLU A 741 36.80 29.73 11.35
C GLU A 741 37.19 29.56 12.83
N LYS A 742 36.21 29.61 13.75
CA LYS A 742 36.44 29.58 15.20
C LYS A 742 35.64 28.50 15.93
N PHE A 743 34.80 27.75 15.23
CA PHE A 743 33.88 26.78 15.79
C PHE A 743 33.92 25.46 15.00
N GLU A 744 33.63 24.36 15.69
CA GLU A 744 33.49 23.00 15.15
C GLU A 744 32.01 22.61 15.14
N LEU A 745 31.50 22.09 14.02
CA LEU A 745 30.14 21.54 13.95
C LEU A 745 30.10 20.19 14.69
N LEU A 746 29.21 20.05 15.67
CA LEU A 746 29.02 18.83 16.46
C LEU A 746 27.90 17.95 15.91
N ALA A 747 26.75 18.55 15.58
CA ALA A 747 25.56 17.83 15.14
C ALA A 747 24.62 18.74 14.34
N THR A 748 23.86 18.11 13.45
CA THR A 748 22.78 18.73 12.69
C THR A 748 21.55 17.83 12.79
N ALA A 749 20.38 18.40 13.05
CA ALA A 749 19.12 17.68 13.02
C ALA A 749 17.98 18.58 12.55
N GLU A 750 16.93 17.99 11.99
CA GLU A 750 15.65 18.66 11.80
C GLU A 750 14.87 18.60 13.11
N VAL A 751 14.45 19.76 13.62
CA VAL A 751 13.67 19.87 14.86
C VAL A 751 12.37 20.62 14.56
N PRO A 752 11.20 20.17 15.06
CA PRO A 752 9.97 20.94 14.93
C PRO A 752 10.10 22.27 15.68
N VAL A 753 9.90 23.38 14.98
CA VAL A 753 9.89 24.74 15.53
C VAL A 753 8.49 25.31 15.44
N PHE A 754 7.92 25.63 16.60
CA PHE A 754 6.64 26.29 16.71
C PHE A 754 6.76 27.80 16.48
N THR A 755 5.97 28.31 15.53
CA THR A 755 5.81 29.74 15.26
C THR A 755 4.35 30.13 15.38
N GLN A 756 4.03 31.02 16.32
CA GLN A 756 2.68 31.58 16.42
C GLN A 756 2.53 32.75 15.45
N VAL A 757 1.57 32.61 14.51
CA VAL A 757 1.30 33.62 13.47
C VAL A 757 0.21 34.60 13.92
N SER A 758 -0.78 34.12 14.67
CA SER A 758 -1.85 34.93 15.26
C SER A 758 -2.47 34.27 16.51
N ALA A 759 -3.55 34.85 17.04
CA ALA A 759 -4.30 34.27 18.15
C ALA A 759 -5.00 32.94 17.79
N THR A 760 -5.20 32.65 16.50
CA THR A 760 -5.91 31.44 16.02
C THR A 760 -5.12 30.67 14.96
N GLU A 761 -3.92 31.11 14.59
CA GLU A 761 -3.06 30.42 13.61
C GLU A 761 -1.65 30.27 14.19
N ALA A 762 -1.13 29.05 14.13
CA ALA A 762 0.26 28.74 14.42
C ALA A 762 0.76 27.69 13.42
N ARG A 763 2.07 27.62 13.24
CA ARG A 763 2.73 26.66 12.35
C ARG A 763 3.81 25.93 13.13
N VAL A 764 3.97 24.65 12.83
CA VAL A 764 5.13 23.87 13.24
C VAL A 764 5.84 23.49 11.96
N THR A 765 7.05 24.01 11.78
CA THR A 765 7.91 23.69 10.63
C THR A 765 9.08 22.84 11.13
N ALA A 766 9.48 21.84 10.34
CA ALA A 766 10.78 21.21 10.55
C ALA A 766 11.84 22.24 10.12
N GLU A 767 12.71 22.62 11.07
CA GLU A 767 13.80 23.53 10.80
C GLU A 767 15.12 22.83 11.07
N THR A 768 16.11 23.06 10.21
CA THR A 768 17.47 22.58 10.44
C THR A 768 18.06 23.28 11.64
N VAL A 769 18.54 22.51 12.62
CA VAL A 769 19.23 23.00 13.82
C VAL A 769 20.65 22.47 13.83
N THR A 770 21.62 23.34 14.07
CA THR A 770 23.04 22.98 14.12
C THR A 770 23.66 23.31 15.47
N ALA A 771 24.45 22.40 16.03
CA ALA A 771 25.20 22.59 17.26
C ALA A 771 26.70 22.78 16.96
N TRP A 772 27.30 23.85 17.49
CA TRP A 772 28.67 24.27 17.20
C TRP A 772 29.46 24.49 18.48
N LYS A 773 30.70 23.99 18.55
CA LYS A 773 31.60 24.18 19.69
C LYS A 773 32.67 25.23 19.38
N LYS A 774 32.84 26.24 20.23
CA LYS A 774 33.89 27.24 20.04
C LYS A 774 35.28 26.63 20.30
N LEU A 775 36.20 26.72 19.35
CA LEU A 775 37.55 26.17 19.43
C LEU A 775 38.60 27.17 19.91
N ARG A 776 38.42 28.46 19.62
CA ARG A 776 39.39 29.54 19.92
C ARG A 776 38.64 30.85 20.13
N ASP A 777 39.16 31.72 21.00
CA ASP A 777 38.54 33.01 21.34
C ASP A 777 38.50 34.02 20.18
#